data_AF-A0A1I7MZF8-F1
#
_entry.id   AF-A0A1I7MZF8-F1
#
_cell.length_a   1.000
_cell.length_b   1.000
_cell.length_c   1.000
_cell.angle_alpha   90.00
_cell.angle_beta   90.00
_cell.angle_gamma   90.00
#
_symmetry.space_group_name_H-M   'P 1'
#
loop_
_entity.id
_entity.type
_entity.pdbx_description
1 polymer ?
#
loop_
_entity_poly.entity_id
_entity_poly.type
_entity_poly.pdbx_seq_one_letter_code
_entity_poly.pdbx_strand_id
1 'polypeptide(L)'
;MAADGPSGGRGRVRVGLVVVHGVGETEPGYCVNAVLDTLAQTRPGYSVSPANEYNRMAEPEIGTPAPVFPVIRRGAAHTSGIEIEAVELHWADLTTVQEGRVNTLLQLFRVIFESHHLVDAMLDRSRDAISWLLRKILWIAGWLIRGPSAALTIVTSVICGLFLFEPATLTTDVVDVRSQVLIVTAMMFVGSLYVFYKITRQQDYSWYDTVFWLAIAALAVFVLTFYDVLLPLLKIVPDLEIGPERGAGVHAVDCAIAGSSAAACYINGLYKVIIWGWRIWGGVMLFATALLGLAYLRALKTGDHSRLATVSTSIAILIMQFLLWTTVVVSAIYPILNRAETITTLKEAKPFIERAIEAHQIDRTSAVAKLVQVPNIELDWIGRFKFIFAAAALTVMLFIIGGGILIELRHLRARRGLSDLEHTARNMPRLLFNPFLVALLIVAFIVVMALVFVQPYLDSNHVFVTLRSYILPVAAVVALALPFFFGRRIANVVNVARDLIDHHYQPRQETAAYFIPSAFRSRFRHLRRERLQGRLNLVLEHFVQNQGYDGVIFLAHSQGSVIVYDFLRDNGPHYARLGDASPALLTFGSPLGTLYQKYFHEYSASKGAPLGIAASLKCWINLYRVDDYIGGRINPPPGLRVDNHVMGIGGHTGYWTEPAVAEALDAILTGKVADATKPPPLPPPPMTPSAPYAVRAMRRA
;
A
#
# COMPACT_ATOMS: atom_id res chain seq x y z
N MET A 1 -2.61 28.05 71.66
CA MET A 1 -2.48 29.04 70.57
C MET A 1 -2.37 28.23 69.29
N ALA A 2 -3.51 27.80 68.74
CA ALA A 2 -4.39 28.54 67.84
C ALA A 2 -3.96 28.37 66.37
N ALA A 3 -4.69 27.47 65.70
CA ALA A 3 -5.13 27.49 64.30
C ALA A 3 -4.09 27.78 63.20
N ASP A 4 -3.67 26.72 62.52
CA ASP A 4 -3.84 26.65 61.07
C ASP A 4 -4.72 25.44 60.77
N GLY A 5 -5.96 25.71 60.35
CA GLY A 5 -6.92 24.68 59.99
C GLY A 5 -6.50 23.91 58.74
N PRO A 6 -7.14 22.78 58.42
CA PRO A 6 -7.03 22.19 57.10
C PRO A 6 -7.75 23.13 56.12
N SER A 7 -7.02 24.10 55.59
CA SER A 7 -7.40 24.73 54.33
C SER A 7 -7.47 23.59 53.31
N GLY A 8 -8.65 23.40 52.72
CA GLY A 8 -8.95 22.30 51.80
C GLY A 8 -8.06 22.36 50.57
N GLY A 9 -6.86 21.79 50.67
CA GLY A 9 -5.98 21.54 49.55
C GLY A 9 -6.61 20.43 48.71
N ARG A 10 -7.18 20.79 47.56
CA ARG A 10 -7.34 19.81 46.48
C ARG A 10 -5.95 19.22 46.25
N GLY A 11 -5.78 17.93 46.56
CA GLY A 11 -4.54 17.21 46.30
C GLY A 11 -4.11 17.43 44.86
N ARG A 12 -2.81 17.63 44.63
CA ARG A 12 -2.28 17.75 43.27
C ARG A 12 -2.65 16.50 42.48
N VAL A 13 -3.28 16.70 41.33
CA VAL A 13 -3.71 15.60 40.45
C VAL A 13 -2.60 15.40 39.41
N ARG A 14 -2.02 14.21 39.34
CA ARG A 14 -0.95 13.87 38.39
C ARG A 14 -1.52 13.06 37.23
N VAL A 15 -1.33 13.55 36.00
CA VAL A 15 -1.87 12.93 34.78
C VAL A 15 -0.74 12.58 33.82
N GLY A 16 -0.68 11.32 33.40
CA GLY A 16 0.21 10.86 32.34
C GLY A 16 -0.44 11.07 30.96
N LEU A 17 0.29 11.68 30.02
CA LEU A 17 -0.17 11.92 28.66
C LEU A 17 0.67 11.09 27.67
N VAL A 18 0.08 10.08 27.04
CA VAL A 18 0.78 9.20 26.10
C VAL A 18 0.45 9.63 24.67
N VAL A 19 1.43 10.20 23.98
CA VAL A 19 1.31 10.73 22.62
C VAL A 19 1.74 9.66 21.61
N VAL A 20 0.83 9.27 20.72
CA VAL A 20 1.07 8.28 19.66
C VAL A 20 0.75 8.90 18.30
N HIS A 21 1.81 9.20 17.55
CA HIS A 21 1.73 9.90 16.26
C HIS A 21 1.33 8.99 15.09
N GLY A 22 1.05 9.58 13.92
CA GLY A 22 0.86 8.87 12.65
C GLY A 22 2.14 8.79 11.80
N VAL A 23 2.14 8.06 10.68
CA VAL A 23 3.35 7.85 9.83
C VAL A 23 3.82 9.11 9.09
N GLY A 24 2.97 10.11 8.96
CA GLY A 24 3.33 11.41 8.35
C GLY A 24 4.08 12.37 9.28
N GLU A 25 4.21 12.04 10.56
CA GLU A 25 4.73 12.92 11.62
C GLU A 25 5.97 12.28 12.22
N THR A 26 7.11 12.55 11.59
CA THR A 26 8.30 11.68 11.71
C THR A 26 9.38 12.24 12.63
N GLU A 27 9.30 13.53 12.95
CA GLU A 27 10.26 14.24 13.78
C GLU A 27 10.00 13.95 15.28
N PRO A 28 10.94 13.33 16.00
CA PRO A 28 10.78 13.06 17.43
C PRO A 28 10.51 14.34 18.23
N GLY A 29 9.43 14.36 18.99
CA GLY A 29 9.09 15.46 19.89
C GLY A 29 8.23 16.56 19.26
N TYR A 30 8.00 16.51 17.94
CA TYR A 30 7.13 17.47 17.27
C TYR A 30 5.70 17.43 17.83
N CYS A 31 5.14 16.23 18.02
CA CYS A 31 3.74 16.06 18.42
C CYS A 31 3.51 16.52 19.87
N VAL A 32 4.38 16.10 20.80
CA VAL A 32 4.27 16.52 22.21
C VAL A 32 4.45 18.03 22.37
N ASN A 33 5.37 18.62 21.61
CA ASN A 33 5.58 20.07 21.62
C ASN A 33 4.36 20.80 21.08
N ALA A 34 3.90 20.42 19.88
CA ALA A 34 2.78 21.06 19.23
C ALA A 34 1.52 21.07 20.12
N VAL A 35 1.19 19.95 20.78
CA VAL A 35 0.02 19.88 21.65
C VAL A 35 0.16 20.75 22.89
N LEU A 36 1.27 20.61 23.62
CA LEU A 36 1.42 21.31 24.90
C LEU A 36 1.57 22.81 24.68
N ASP A 37 2.29 23.23 23.64
CA ASP A 37 2.41 24.64 23.28
C ASP A 37 1.06 25.21 22.84
N THR A 38 0.28 24.47 22.04
CA THR A 38 -1.09 24.89 21.67
C THR A 38 -2.01 24.96 22.88
N LEU A 39 -1.91 24.00 23.81
CA LEU A 39 -2.68 23.99 25.06
C LEU A 39 -2.38 25.26 25.88
N ALA A 40 -1.11 25.59 26.09
CA ALA A 40 -0.73 26.78 26.84
C ALA A 40 -1.03 28.10 26.13
N GLN A 41 -0.98 28.13 24.80
CA GLN A 41 -1.33 29.33 24.02
C GLN A 41 -2.84 29.59 23.99
N THR A 42 -3.66 28.53 23.94
CA THR A 42 -5.12 28.66 23.70
C THR A 42 -5.96 28.53 24.97
N ARG A 43 -5.43 27.93 26.04
CA ARG A 43 -6.16 27.69 27.29
C ARG A 43 -5.47 28.39 28.46
N PRO A 44 -6.19 29.24 29.21
CA PRO A 44 -5.61 29.98 30.33
C PRO A 44 -5.23 29.03 31.46
N GLY A 45 -4.15 29.35 32.17
CA GLY A 45 -3.73 28.62 33.37
C GLY A 45 -2.73 27.50 33.14
N TYR A 46 -2.39 27.14 31.89
CA TYR A 46 -1.35 26.16 31.60
C TYR A 46 0.03 26.81 31.48
N SER A 47 1.03 26.11 32.01
CA SER A 47 2.45 26.40 31.85
C SER A 47 3.16 25.13 31.39
N VAL A 48 4.11 25.25 30.46
CA VAL A 48 4.83 24.10 29.89
C VAL A 48 6.29 24.19 30.26
N SER A 49 6.91 23.04 30.56
CA SER A 49 8.34 22.96 30.75
C SER A 49 9.08 23.47 29.50
N PRO A 50 10.14 24.27 29.66
CA PRO A 50 10.85 24.90 28.54
C PRO A 50 11.74 23.93 27.77
N ALA A 51 12.07 22.78 28.36
CA ALA A 51 12.96 21.79 27.76
C ALA A 51 12.28 20.41 27.68
N ASN A 52 12.66 19.67 26.64
CA ASN A 52 12.30 18.28 26.46
C ASN A 52 13.37 17.39 27.07
N GLU A 53 12.94 16.31 27.72
CA GLU A 53 13.84 15.23 28.10
C GLU A 53 13.88 14.19 26.98
N TYR A 54 15.08 13.93 26.46
CA TYR A 54 15.31 12.94 25.42
C TYR A 54 15.80 11.64 26.06
N ASN A 55 15.03 10.57 25.90
CA ASN A 55 15.35 9.23 26.37
C ASN A 55 15.56 8.28 25.19
N ARG A 56 16.35 7.22 25.39
CA ARG A 56 16.51 6.13 24.42
C ARG A 56 16.11 4.82 25.06
N MET A 57 15.16 4.12 24.44
CA MET A 57 14.67 2.83 24.90
C MET A 57 15.19 1.72 24.00
N ALA A 58 15.70 0.64 24.59
CA ALA A 58 16.16 -0.53 23.85
C ALA A 58 15.00 -1.52 23.61
N GLU A 59 15.02 -2.20 22.47
CA GLU A 59 14.10 -3.30 22.12
C GLU A 59 14.81 -4.66 22.32
N PRO A 60 14.85 -5.20 23.55
CA PRO A 60 15.68 -6.37 23.88
C PRO A 60 15.31 -7.64 23.11
N GLU A 61 14.06 -7.75 22.65
CA GLU A 61 13.54 -8.95 21.99
C GLU A 61 13.90 -9.07 20.50
N ILE A 62 14.53 -8.06 19.88
CA ILE A 62 14.64 -7.95 18.42
C ILE A 62 16.03 -8.30 17.87
N GLY A 63 17.10 -8.07 18.63
CA GLY A 63 18.44 -8.31 18.12
C GLY A 63 19.55 -8.12 19.15
N THR A 64 20.77 -8.48 18.73
CA THR A 64 22.01 -8.27 19.49
C THR A 64 23.03 -7.54 18.60
N PRO A 65 23.39 -6.27 18.91
CA PRO A 65 22.85 -5.43 19.98
C PRO A 65 21.37 -5.05 19.76
N ALA A 66 20.65 -4.79 20.85
CA ALA A 66 19.25 -4.40 20.80
C ALA A 66 19.08 -3.04 20.10
N PRO A 67 18.20 -2.91 19.09
CA PRO A 67 17.93 -1.62 18.48
C PRO A 67 17.31 -0.67 19.51
N VAL A 68 17.58 0.63 19.37
CA VAL A 68 17.08 1.67 20.27
C VAL A 68 16.19 2.66 19.53
N PHE A 69 15.18 3.20 20.21
CA PHE A 69 14.29 4.23 19.68
C PHE A 69 14.16 5.41 20.66
N PRO A 70 13.94 6.64 20.15
CA PRO A 70 13.81 7.81 21.00
C PRO A 70 12.44 7.86 21.70
N VAL A 71 12.42 8.37 22.92
CA VAL A 71 11.20 8.70 23.67
C VAL A 71 11.36 10.10 24.23
N ILE A 72 10.43 10.99 23.89
CA ILE A 72 10.47 12.40 24.31
C ILE A 72 9.51 12.60 25.47
N ARG A 73 9.98 13.23 26.54
CA ARG A 73 9.13 13.64 27.66
C ARG A 73 9.09 15.15 27.79
N ARG A 74 7.92 15.67 28.19
CA ARG A 74 7.74 17.09 28.50
C ARG A 74 6.67 17.28 29.57
N GLY A 75 6.97 18.10 30.57
CA GLY A 75 6.04 18.44 31.63
C GLY A 75 5.15 19.63 31.27
N ALA A 76 3.96 19.68 31.85
CA ALA A 76 3.11 20.87 31.91
C ALA A 76 2.37 20.92 33.25
N ALA A 77 1.92 22.10 33.67
CA ALA A 77 1.15 22.28 34.89
C ALA A 77 0.04 23.30 34.68
N HIS A 78 -1.11 23.03 35.29
CA HIS A 78 -2.25 23.94 35.34
C HIS A 78 -2.37 24.60 36.71
N THR A 79 -2.78 25.87 36.75
CA THR A 79 -2.97 26.64 38.00
C THR A 79 -3.97 26.01 38.98
N SER A 80 -4.85 25.12 38.52
CA SER A 80 -5.76 24.36 39.39
C SER A 80 -5.09 23.20 40.17
N GLY A 81 -3.79 23.00 40.02
CA GLY A 81 -3.04 21.92 40.68
C GLY A 81 -3.00 20.61 39.89
N ILE A 82 -3.25 20.64 38.58
CA ILE A 82 -3.05 19.48 37.69
C ILE A 82 -1.60 19.52 37.19
N GLU A 83 -0.86 18.45 37.44
CA GLU A 83 0.48 18.23 36.90
C GLU A 83 0.40 17.20 35.76
N ILE A 84 0.97 17.53 34.61
CA ILE A 84 0.93 16.74 33.39
C ILE A 84 2.35 16.31 33.06
N GLU A 85 2.51 15.01 32.80
CA GLU A 85 3.73 14.49 32.22
C GLU A 85 3.41 13.82 30.88
N ALA A 86 3.89 14.42 29.80
CA ALA A 86 3.67 13.91 28.45
C ALA A 86 4.85 13.10 27.95
N VAL A 87 4.55 11.97 27.31
CA VAL A 87 5.52 11.02 26.77
C VAL A 87 5.13 10.68 25.34
N GLU A 88 6.03 10.91 24.39
CA GLU A 88 5.84 10.61 22.98
C GLU A 88 6.48 9.27 22.61
N LEU A 89 5.66 8.35 22.10
CA LEU A 89 6.13 7.13 21.47
C LEU A 89 6.61 7.44 20.05
N HIS A 90 7.92 7.43 19.83
CA HIS A 90 8.46 7.46 18.47
C HIS A 90 8.48 6.06 17.86
N TRP A 91 7.80 5.92 16.75
CA TRP A 91 7.78 4.69 15.97
C TRP A 91 7.98 4.93 14.48
N ALA A 92 8.21 6.19 14.10
CA ALA A 92 8.39 6.56 12.71
C ALA A 92 9.56 5.80 12.09
N ASP A 93 10.64 5.51 12.80
CA ASP A 93 11.77 4.70 12.30
C ASP A 93 11.39 3.28 11.80
N LEU A 94 10.23 2.74 12.21
CA LEU A 94 9.73 1.46 11.71
C LEU A 94 9.05 1.56 10.34
N THR A 95 8.56 2.74 9.98
CA THR A 95 7.76 2.98 8.77
C THR A 95 8.38 4.02 7.84
N THR A 96 9.21 4.91 8.38
CA THR A 96 9.96 5.91 7.66
C THR A 96 11.07 5.28 6.89
N VAL A 97 11.27 5.85 5.73
CA VAL A 97 12.28 5.42 4.79
C VAL A 97 13.21 6.58 4.57
N GLN A 98 14.50 6.26 4.44
CA GLN A 98 15.54 7.20 4.07
C GLN A 98 15.13 8.04 2.85
N GLU A 99 15.38 9.34 2.92
CA GLU A 99 15.10 10.25 1.81
C GLU A 99 15.85 9.82 0.55
N GLY A 100 15.24 10.02 -0.62
CA GLY A 100 15.87 9.75 -1.92
C GLY A 100 14.98 9.03 -2.92
N ARG A 101 15.19 9.31 -4.21
CA ARG A 101 14.37 8.80 -5.33
C ARG A 101 14.35 7.27 -5.41
N VAL A 102 15.50 6.62 -5.16
CA VAL A 102 15.62 5.16 -5.17
C VAL A 102 14.79 4.54 -4.04
N ASN A 103 14.80 5.16 -2.86
CA ASN A 103 14.05 4.71 -1.70
C ASN A 103 12.54 4.88 -1.90
N THR A 104 12.09 5.96 -2.54
CA THR A 104 10.69 6.13 -2.96
C THR A 104 10.26 5.05 -3.95
N LEU A 105 11.11 4.69 -4.91
CA LEU A 105 10.82 3.61 -5.85
C LEU A 105 10.71 2.25 -5.13
N LEU A 106 11.65 1.95 -4.22
CA LEU A 106 11.61 0.73 -3.41
C LEU A 106 10.37 0.66 -2.52
N GLN A 107 9.88 1.79 -2.00
CA GLN A 107 8.61 1.86 -1.27
C GLN A 107 7.42 1.51 -2.17
N LEU A 108 7.36 2.07 -3.38
CA LEU A 108 6.30 1.76 -4.31
C LEU A 108 6.28 0.25 -4.60
N PHE A 109 7.45 -0.36 -4.81
CA PHE A 109 7.55 -1.81 -4.93
C PHE A 109 7.07 -2.54 -3.67
N ARG A 110 7.47 -2.12 -2.47
CA ARG A 110 6.95 -2.74 -1.22
C ARG A 110 5.43 -2.67 -1.15
N VAL A 111 4.81 -1.52 -1.45
CA VAL A 111 3.35 -1.39 -1.50
C VAL A 111 2.74 -2.34 -2.53
N ILE A 112 3.32 -2.42 -3.73
CA ILE A 112 2.89 -3.37 -4.77
C ILE A 112 2.97 -4.81 -4.22
N PHE A 113 4.12 -5.26 -3.77
CA PHE A 113 4.34 -6.67 -3.38
C PHE A 113 3.60 -7.08 -2.09
N GLU A 114 3.45 -6.18 -1.12
CA GLU A 114 2.85 -6.48 0.18
C GLU A 114 1.34 -6.19 0.26
N SER A 115 0.76 -5.52 -0.75
CA SER A 115 -0.69 -5.23 -0.80
C SER A 115 -1.61 -6.46 -0.67
N HIS A 116 -1.10 -7.66 -0.97
CA HIS A 116 -1.85 -8.90 -0.81
C HIS A 116 -2.17 -9.24 0.66
N HIS A 117 -1.37 -8.79 1.63
CA HIS A 117 -1.66 -8.96 3.06
C HIS A 117 -2.92 -8.17 3.45
N LEU A 118 -3.12 -7.01 2.83
CA LEU A 118 -4.33 -6.21 2.99
C LEU A 118 -5.56 -6.96 2.49
N VAL A 119 -5.44 -7.57 1.30
CA VAL A 119 -6.51 -8.40 0.71
C VAL A 119 -6.85 -9.59 1.60
N ASP A 120 -5.85 -10.31 2.14
CA ASP A 120 -6.11 -11.44 3.04
C ASP A 120 -6.75 -11.03 4.36
N ALA A 121 -6.39 -9.85 4.88
CA ALA A 121 -6.97 -9.29 6.12
C ALA A 121 -8.41 -8.79 5.92
N MET A 122 -8.74 -8.27 4.73
CA MET A 122 -10.09 -7.83 4.38
C MET A 122 -11.06 -9.00 4.21
N LEU A 123 -10.60 -10.11 3.62
CA LEU A 123 -11.44 -11.27 3.35
C LEU A 123 -11.63 -12.12 4.61
N ASP A 124 -12.80 -11.99 5.23
CA ASP A 124 -13.18 -12.76 6.43
C ASP A 124 -13.04 -14.27 6.22
N ARG A 125 -12.67 -15.00 7.28
CA ARG A 125 -12.55 -16.47 7.28
C ARG A 125 -13.93 -17.13 7.42
N SER A 126 -14.90 -16.62 6.67
CA SER A 126 -16.29 -17.06 6.77
C SER A 126 -16.43 -18.53 6.33
N ARG A 127 -17.46 -19.20 6.85
CA ARG A 127 -17.81 -20.59 6.49
C ARG A 127 -18.53 -20.70 5.12
N ASP A 128 -18.70 -19.60 4.37
CA ASP A 128 -19.38 -19.62 3.06
C ASP A 128 -18.40 -20.11 1.97
N ALA A 129 -18.81 -21.11 1.19
CA ALA A 129 -18.00 -21.73 0.15
C ALA A 129 -17.57 -20.73 -0.93
N ILE A 130 -18.42 -19.77 -1.28
CA ILE A 130 -18.10 -18.75 -2.31
C ILE A 130 -17.01 -17.80 -1.81
N SER A 131 -17.11 -17.34 -0.57
CA SER A 131 -16.09 -16.46 0.04
C SER A 131 -14.77 -17.19 0.22
N TRP A 132 -14.80 -18.46 0.63
CA TRP A 132 -13.61 -19.31 0.71
C TRP A 132 -12.94 -19.46 -0.66
N LEU A 133 -13.72 -19.80 -1.69
CA LEU A 133 -13.22 -19.98 -3.06
C LEU A 133 -12.61 -18.68 -3.60
N LEU A 134 -13.31 -17.56 -3.42
CA LEU A 134 -12.84 -16.26 -3.87
C LEU A 134 -11.55 -15.83 -3.17
N ARG A 135 -11.44 -16.10 -1.87
CA ARG A 135 -10.19 -15.87 -1.14
C ARG A 135 -9.05 -16.72 -1.69
N LYS A 136 -9.28 -18.00 -2.02
CA LYS A 136 -8.27 -18.86 -2.64
C LYS A 136 -7.85 -18.36 -4.02
N ILE A 137 -8.81 -17.95 -4.84
CA ILE A 137 -8.56 -17.35 -6.16
C ILE A 137 -7.70 -16.09 -6.03
N LEU A 138 -8.06 -15.16 -5.14
CA LEU A 138 -7.32 -13.92 -4.94
C LEU A 138 -5.94 -14.16 -4.32
N TRP A 139 -5.81 -15.16 -3.44
CA TRP A 139 -4.51 -15.59 -2.93
C TRP A 139 -3.61 -16.16 -4.03
N ILE A 140 -4.13 -17.04 -4.90
CA ILE A 140 -3.41 -17.57 -6.07
C ILE A 140 -3.02 -16.44 -7.02
N ALA A 141 -3.94 -15.50 -7.28
CA ALA A 141 -3.70 -14.36 -8.16
C ALA A 141 -2.59 -13.46 -7.62
N GLY A 142 -2.62 -13.12 -6.33
CA GLY A 142 -1.56 -12.35 -5.68
C GLY A 142 -0.23 -13.09 -5.73
N TRP A 143 -0.22 -14.39 -5.40
CA TRP A 143 0.96 -15.26 -5.46
C TRP A 143 1.58 -15.34 -6.86
N LEU A 144 0.77 -15.52 -7.90
CA LEU A 144 1.24 -15.67 -9.27
C LEU A 144 1.99 -14.41 -9.78
N ILE A 145 1.49 -13.21 -9.44
CA ILE A 145 2.16 -11.94 -9.80
C ILE A 145 3.48 -11.80 -9.05
N ARG A 146 3.44 -11.89 -7.73
CA ARG A 146 4.57 -11.52 -6.86
C ARG A 146 5.72 -12.52 -6.89
N GLY A 147 5.40 -13.79 -7.15
CA GLY A 147 6.35 -14.88 -7.10
C GLY A 147 6.88 -15.24 -8.48
N PRO A 148 6.39 -16.33 -9.09
CA PRO A 148 7.00 -16.89 -10.30
C PRO A 148 6.95 -15.92 -11.50
N SER A 149 5.87 -15.16 -11.70
CA SER A 149 5.77 -14.26 -12.87
C SER A 149 6.72 -13.06 -12.76
N ALA A 150 6.84 -12.47 -11.57
CA ALA A 150 7.78 -11.38 -11.34
C ALA A 150 9.23 -11.86 -11.49
N ALA A 151 9.58 -12.98 -10.84
CA ALA A 151 10.90 -13.58 -10.92
C ALA A 151 11.30 -13.94 -12.36
N LEU A 152 10.41 -14.60 -13.10
CA LEU A 152 10.65 -14.97 -14.49
C LEU A 152 10.81 -13.74 -15.39
N THR A 153 10.02 -12.68 -15.17
CA THR A 153 10.19 -11.40 -15.87
C THR A 153 11.57 -10.81 -15.61
N ILE A 154 12.06 -10.81 -14.36
CA ILE A 154 13.39 -10.29 -14.02
C ILE A 154 14.48 -11.12 -14.70
N VAL A 155 14.47 -12.44 -14.55
CA VAL A 155 15.45 -13.36 -15.18
C VAL A 155 15.48 -13.16 -16.69
N THR A 156 14.32 -13.18 -17.33
CA THR A 156 14.22 -13.04 -18.80
C THR A 156 14.69 -11.66 -19.26
N SER A 157 14.40 -10.60 -18.50
CA SER A 157 14.83 -9.24 -18.83
C SER A 157 16.34 -9.07 -18.70
N VAL A 158 16.99 -9.70 -17.71
CA VAL A 158 18.45 -9.70 -17.58
C VAL A 158 19.10 -10.47 -18.74
N ILE A 159 18.57 -11.65 -19.08
CA ILE A 159 19.04 -12.43 -20.24
C ILE A 159 18.90 -11.60 -21.53
N CYS A 160 17.73 -10.98 -21.75
CA CYS A 160 17.48 -10.12 -22.90
C CYS A 160 18.42 -8.90 -22.94
N GLY A 161 18.63 -8.26 -21.79
CA GLY A 161 19.54 -7.12 -21.64
C GLY A 161 20.99 -7.49 -21.98
N LEU A 162 21.45 -8.68 -21.56
CA LEU A 162 22.77 -9.19 -21.95
C LEU A 162 22.89 -9.19 -23.48
N PHE A 163 22.01 -9.91 -24.18
CA PHE A 163 22.11 -10.09 -25.64
C PHE A 163 21.88 -8.83 -26.48
N LEU A 164 21.16 -7.82 -25.96
CA LEU A 164 20.87 -6.58 -26.71
C LEU A 164 21.93 -5.49 -26.53
N PHE A 165 22.66 -5.52 -25.42
CA PHE A 165 23.68 -4.53 -25.07
C PHE A 165 25.11 -5.09 -25.09
N GLU A 166 25.28 -6.38 -25.37
CA GLU A 166 26.59 -6.98 -25.58
C GLU A 166 27.31 -6.31 -26.76
N PRO A 167 28.56 -5.83 -26.58
CA PRO A 167 29.35 -5.34 -27.69
C PRO A 167 29.69 -6.49 -28.63
N ALA A 168 29.41 -6.36 -29.93
CA ALA A 168 29.65 -7.38 -30.95
C ALA A 168 31.12 -7.87 -31.03
N THR A 169 32.06 -7.17 -30.39
CA THR A 169 33.50 -7.46 -30.40
C THR A 169 34.00 -8.29 -29.20
N LEU A 170 33.19 -8.58 -28.18
CA LEU A 170 33.72 -9.04 -26.88
C LEU A 170 33.48 -10.52 -26.53
N THR A 171 32.54 -11.25 -27.15
CA THR A 171 32.14 -12.56 -26.57
C THR A 171 31.44 -13.55 -27.51
N THR A 172 30.78 -13.15 -28.60
CA THR A 172 30.04 -14.11 -29.46
C THR A 172 30.94 -15.09 -30.20
N ASP A 173 32.23 -14.78 -30.34
CA ASP A 173 33.23 -15.67 -30.94
C ASP A 173 33.88 -16.63 -29.91
N VAL A 174 33.68 -16.43 -28.60
CA VAL A 174 34.40 -17.15 -27.53
C VAL A 174 33.46 -18.00 -26.65
N VAL A 175 32.21 -17.57 -26.46
CA VAL A 175 31.24 -18.24 -25.57
C VAL A 175 29.92 -18.45 -26.29
N ASP A 176 29.44 -19.70 -26.34
CA ASP A 176 28.16 -20.02 -26.96
C ASP A 176 26.96 -19.44 -26.16
N VAL A 177 25.84 -19.21 -26.85
CA VAL A 177 24.61 -18.63 -26.27
C VAL A 177 24.14 -19.42 -25.05
N ARG A 178 24.26 -20.75 -25.09
CA ARG A 178 23.90 -21.64 -23.97
C ARG A 178 24.74 -21.31 -22.73
N SER A 179 26.05 -21.22 -22.86
CA SER A 179 26.95 -20.91 -21.74
C SER A 179 26.71 -19.52 -21.18
N GLN A 180 26.40 -18.53 -22.02
CA GLN A 180 26.02 -17.19 -21.55
C GLN A 180 24.75 -17.23 -20.66
N VAL A 181 23.72 -17.95 -21.09
CA VAL A 181 22.49 -18.14 -20.30
C VAL A 181 22.80 -18.85 -18.98
N LEU A 182 23.63 -19.90 -19.00
CA LEU A 182 24.05 -20.62 -17.79
C LEU A 182 24.81 -19.72 -16.82
N ILE A 183 25.76 -18.92 -17.31
CA ILE A 183 26.56 -18.00 -16.48
C ILE A 183 25.66 -16.95 -15.82
N VAL A 184 24.80 -16.28 -16.58
CA VAL A 184 23.89 -15.26 -16.04
C VAL A 184 22.93 -15.84 -15.02
N THR A 185 22.30 -16.97 -15.32
CA THR A 185 21.34 -17.59 -14.39
C THR A 185 22.02 -18.13 -13.13
N ALA A 186 23.25 -18.65 -13.22
CA ALA A 186 24.05 -19.02 -12.05
C ALA A 186 24.39 -17.81 -11.17
N MET A 187 24.84 -16.70 -11.77
CA MET A 187 25.13 -15.46 -11.03
C MET A 187 23.88 -14.91 -10.33
N MET A 188 22.74 -14.92 -11.02
CA MET A 188 21.46 -14.50 -10.44
C MET A 188 21.03 -15.40 -9.28
N PHE A 189 21.21 -16.72 -9.40
CA PHE A 189 20.91 -17.66 -8.33
C PHE A 189 21.78 -17.41 -7.09
N VAL A 190 23.10 -17.32 -7.26
CA VAL A 190 24.04 -17.05 -6.15
C VAL A 190 23.77 -15.69 -5.51
N GLY A 191 23.54 -14.64 -6.31
CA GLY A 191 23.18 -13.32 -5.82
C GLY A 191 21.87 -13.34 -5.02
N SER A 192 20.86 -14.09 -5.49
CA SER A 192 19.59 -14.26 -4.77
C SER A 192 19.77 -14.98 -3.44
N LEU A 193 20.60 -16.03 -3.38
CA LEU A 193 20.93 -16.71 -2.12
C LEU A 193 21.63 -15.79 -1.12
N TYR A 194 22.56 -14.95 -1.58
CA TYR A 194 23.22 -13.96 -0.72
C TYR A 194 22.24 -12.93 -0.16
N VAL A 195 21.36 -12.38 -1.01
CA VAL A 195 20.32 -11.43 -0.58
C VAL A 195 19.35 -12.11 0.39
N PHE A 196 18.97 -13.35 0.14
CA PHE A 196 18.11 -14.15 1.02
C PHE A 196 18.75 -14.39 2.40
N TYR A 197 20.04 -14.71 2.43
CA TYR A 197 20.81 -14.81 3.68
C TYR A 197 20.82 -13.47 4.44
N LYS A 198 21.02 -12.35 3.75
CA LYS A 198 20.98 -11.02 4.37
C LYS A 198 19.61 -10.68 4.94
N ILE A 199 18.54 -10.96 4.19
CA ILE A 199 17.14 -10.73 4.62
C ILE A 199 16.82 -11.52 5.89
N THR A 200 17.13 -12.82 5.88
CA THR A 200 16.86 -13.69 7.04
C THR A 200 17.63 -13.25 8.28
N ARG A 201 18.88 -12.81 8.12
CA ARG A 201 19.68 -12.26 9.23
C ARG A 201 19.15 -10.93 9.76
N GLN A 202 18.62 -10.07 8.88
CA GLN A 202 18.07 -8.75 9.26
C GLN A 202 16.62 -8.81 9.75
N GLN A 203 15.94 -9.96 9.62
CA GLN A 203 14.51 -10.14 9.89
C GLN A 203 13.59 -9.18 9.10
N ASP A 204 14.07 -8.63 7.99
CA ASP A 204 13.28 -7.78 7.08
C ASP A 204 12.66 -8.64 5.96
N TYR A 205 11.60 -9.37 6.29
CA TYR A 205 10.93 -10.31 5.38
C TYR A 205 10.17 -9.65 4.22
N SER A 206 10.25 -8.33 4.04
CA SER A 206 9.51 -7.57 3.01
C SER A 206 9.74 -8.10 1.59
N TRP A 207 10.98 -8.53 1.30
CA TRP A 207 11.41 -8.98 -0.04
C TRP A 207 11.54 -10.49 -0.15
N TYR A 208 11.08 -11.20 0.88
CA TYR A 208 11.45 -12.57 1.11
C TYR A 208 10.95 -13.50 0.00
N ASP A 209 9.68 -13.40 -0.36
CA ASP A 209 9.07 -14.24 -1.39
C ASP A 209 9.62 -13.90 -2.79
N THR A 210 9.80 -12.61 -3.09
CA THR A 210 10.35 -12.18 -4.39
C THR A 210 11.76 -12.73 -4.62
N VAL A 211 12.65 -12.65 -3.61
CA VAL A 211 14.03 -13.16 -3.71
C VAL A 211 14.05 -14.69 -3.77
N PHE A 212 13.16 -15.36 -3.02
CA PHE A 212 12.99 -16.80 -3.09
C PHE A 212 12.58 -17.26 -4.49
N TRP A 213 11.55 -16.64 -5.08
CA TRP A 213 11.11 -16.94 -6.43
C TRP A 213 12.16 -16.59 -7.47
N LEU A 214 12.95 -15.53 -7.26
CA LEU A 214 14.08 -15.20 -8.13
C LEU A 214 15.13 -16.31 -8.11
N ALA A 215 15.47 -16.84 -6.94
CA ALA A 215 16.37 -17.99 -6.82
C ALA A 215 15.78 -19.23 -7.53
N ILE A 216 14.50 -19.54 -7.32
CA ILE A 216 13.84 -20.68 -7.97
C ILE A 216 13.81 -20.52 -9.49
N ALA A 217 13.40 -19.36 -10.00
CA ALA A 217 13.31 -19.12 -11.44
C ALA A 217 14.70 -19.18 -12.09
N ALA A 218 15.71 -18.55 -11.46
CA ALA A 218 17.09 -18.61 -11.94
C ALA A 218 17.62 -20.05 -11.95
N LEU A 219 17.40 -20.82 -10.88
CA LEU A 219 17.79 -22.22 -10.80
C LEU A 219 17.06 -23.09 -11.82
N ALA A 220 15.75 -22.88 -12.01
CA ALA A 220 14.96 -23.64 -12.97
C ALA A 220 15.45 -23.40 -14.41
N VAL A 221 15.67 -22.14 -14.79
CA VAL A 221 16.22 -21.80 -16.12
C VAL A 221 17.63 -22.37 -16.26
N PHE A 222 18.48 -22.28 -15.24
CA PHE A 222 19.82 -22.86 -15.24
C PHE A 222 19.78 -24.38 -15.46
N VAL A 223 19.04 -25.12 -14.63
CA VAL A 223 18.95 -26.59 -14.69
C VAL A 223 18.36 -27.06 -16.01
N LEU A 224 17.27 -26.44 -16.46
CA LEU A 224 16.64 -26.81 -17.74
C LEU A 224 17.56 -26.52 -18.93
N THR A 225 18.37 -25.47 -18.87
CA THR A 225 19.38 -25.17 -19.91
C THR A 225 20.58 -26.12 -19.82
N PHE A 226 20.98 -26.49 -18.61
CA PHE A 226 22.09 -27.42 -18.38
C PHE A 226 21.80 -28.80 -18.94
N TYR A 227 20.56 -29.28 -18.83
CA TYR A 227 20.11 -30.58 -19.36
C TYR A 227 19.53 -30.52 -20.78
N ASP A 228 19.62 -29.39 -21.49
CA ASP A 228 19.04 -29.21 -22.84
C ASP A 228 17.52 -29.44 -22.93
N VAL A 229 16.79 -29.31 -21.81
CA VAL A 229 15.33 -29.50 -21.71
C VAL A 229 14.57 -28.19 -21.92
N LEU A 230 15.19 -27.03 -21.66
CA LEU A 230 14.49 -25.75 -21.70
C LEU A 230 13.87 -25.46 -23.07
N LEU A 231 14.65 -25.52 -24.15
CA LEU A 231 14.15 -25.22 -25.49
C LEU A 231 13.05 -26.19 -25.95
N PRO A 232 13.18 -27.53 -25.78
CA PRO A 232 12.07 -28.46 -26.01
C PRO A 232 10.79 -28.10 -25.23
N LEU A 233 10.92 -27.73 -23.95
CA LEU A 233 9.78 -27.36 -23.13
C LEU A 233 9.11 -26.06 -23.59
N LEU A 234 9.91 -25.06 -23.98
CA LEU A 234 9.41 -23.79 -24.50
C LEU A 234 8.67 -23.95 -25.84
N LYS A 235 8.99 -24.99 -26.64
CA LYS A 235 8.26 -25.32 -27.88
C LYS A 235 6.85 -25.86 -27.64
N ILE A 236 6.58 -26.43 -26.46
CA ILE A 236 5.25 -26.95 -26.10
C ILE A 236 4.30 -25.78 -25.76
N VAL A 237 4.84 -24.63 -25.39
CA VAL A 237 4.05 -23.44 -25.07
C VAL A 237 3.38 -22.94 -26.35
N PRO A 238 2.04 -22.82 -26.38
CA PRO A 238 1.34 -22.42 -27.60
C PRO A 238 1.83 -21.07 -28.12
N ASP A 239 2.00 -20.99 -29.43
CA ASP A 239 2.33 -19.74 -30.08
C ASP A 239 1.24 -18.70 -29.86
N LEU A 240 1.69 -17.46 -29.76
CA LEU A 240 0.78 -16.33 -29.62
C LEU A 240 0.22 -16.06 -31.02
N GLU A 241 -1.04 -16.44 -31.27
CA GLU A 241 -1.72 -16.25 -32.57
C GLU A 241 -1.37 -14.89 -33.19
N ILE A 242 -0.74 -14.93 -34.36
CA ILE A 242 -0.40 -13.77 -35.18
C ILE A 242 -1.62 -13.54 -36.09
N GLY A 243 -2.10 -12.30 -36.21
CA GLY A 243 -3.24 -11.98 -37.07
C GLY A 243 -3.08 -12.47 -38.51
N PRO A 244 -4.19 -12.61 -39.26
CA PRO A 244 -4.26 -13.33 -40.53
C PRO A 244 -3.32 -12.81 -41.63
N GLU A 245 -2.87 -11.55 -41.58
CA GLU A 245 -2.02 -10.97 -42.61
C GLU A 245 -0.50 -11.15 -42.39
N ARG A 246 -0.03 -11.43 -41.17
CA ARG A 246 1.41 -11.66 -40.90
C ARG A 246 1.83 -13.12 -40.96
N GLY A 247 0.88 -14.05 -41.00
CA GLY A 247 1.15 -15.48 -41.17
C GLY A 247 1.71 -15.85 -42.55
N ALA A 248 1.63 -14.96 -43.55
CA ALA A 248 2.05 -15.25 -44.92
C ALA A 248 3.51 -14.86 -45.25
N GLY A 249 4.25 -14.21 -44.36
CA GLY A 249 5.58 -13.66 -44.72
C GLY A 249 6.61 -13.51 -43.62
N VAL A 250 6.29 -13.78 -42.35
CA VAL A 250 7.28 -13.77 -41.26
C VAL A 250 7.50 -15.20 -40.81
N HIS A 251 8.56 -15.84 -41.34
CA HIS A 251 9.07 -17.07 -40.76
C HIS A 251 9.54 -16.74 -39.35
N ALA A 252 8.71 -17.03 -38.34
CA ALA A 252 9.18 -17.11 -36.97
C ALA A 252 10.46 -17.95 -36.96
N VAL A 253 11.55 -17.43 -36.40
CA VAL A 253 12.86 -18.10 -36.37
C VAL A 253 12.64 -19.57 -36.03
N ASP A 254 12.90 -20.43 -37.01
CA ASP A 254 12.61 -21.84 -36.89
C ASP A 254 13.63 -22.42 -35.91
N CYS A 255 13.28 -22.44 -34.63
CA CYS A 255 14.12 -22.96 -33.54
C CYS A 255 14.35 -24.47 -33.67
N ALA A 256 13.84 -25.10 -34.74
CA ALA A 256 14.19 -26.43 -35.21
C ALA A 256 15.49 -26.45 -36.03
N ILE A 257 15.78 -25.38 -36.79
CA ILE A 257 16.92 -25.29 -37.72
C ILE A 257 18.09 -24.52 -37.09
N ALA A 258 17.80 -23.49 -36.28
CA ALA A 258 18.82 -22.60 -35.71
C ALA A 258 19.53 -23.13 -34.43
N GLY A 259 19.07 -24.25 -33.87
CA GLY A 259 19.70 -24.91 -32.70
C GLY A 259 19.81 -24.05 -31.42
N SER A 260 20.62 -24.50 -30.46
CA SER A 260 20.95 -23.82 -29.20
C SER A 260 21.72 -22.50 -29.36
N SER A 261 22.13 -22.18 -30.60
CA SER A 261 22.90 -20.98 -30.99
C SER A 261 22.06 -19.71 -31.18
N ALA A 262 20.73 -19.79 -31.18
CA ALA A 262 19.87 -18.62 -31.37
C ALA A 262 19.36 -18.07 -30.03
N ALA A 263 19.93 -16.96 -29.56
CA ALA A 263 19.48 -16.24 -28.36
C ALA A 263 17.98 -15.89 -28.39
N ALA A 264 17.44 -15.62 -29.58
CA ALA A 264 16.01 -15.38 -29.80
C ALA A 264 15.12 -16.53 -29.33
N CYS A 265 15.56 -17.78 -29.44
CA CYS A 265 14.75 -18.95 -29.03
C CYS A 265 14.56 -19.00 -27.50
N TYR A 266 15.61 -18.69 -26.73
CA TYR A 266 15.51 -18.57 -25.27
C TYR A 266 14.61 -17.40 -24.87
N ILE A 267 14.87 -16.21 -25.43
CA ILE A 267 14.16 -14.99 -25.06
C ILE A 267 12.66 -15.11 -25.42
N ASN A 268 12.32 -15.45 -26.67
CA ASN A 268 10.93 -15.55 -27.11
C ASN A 268 10.18 -16.64 -26.35
N GLY A 269 10.79 -17.81 -26.15
CA GLY A 269 10.15 -18.89 -25.41
C GLY A 269 9.83 -18.50 -23.96
N LEU A 270 10.79 -17.89 -23.25
CA LEU A 270 10.56 -17.42 -21.88
C LEU A 270 9.50 -16.31 -21.81
N TYR A 271 9.49 -15.37 -22.76
CA TYR A 271 8.43 -14.35 -22.85
C TYR A 271 7.06 -14.93 -23.18
N LYS A 272 6.96 -15.99 -24.00
CA LYS A 272 5.69 -16.71 -24.22
C LYS A 272 5.14 -17.27 -22.91
N VAL A 273 5.99 -17.86 -22.06
CA VAL A 273 5.59 -18.33 -20.72
C VAL A 273 5.07 -17.19 -19.87
N ILE A 274 5.75 -16.04 -19.85
CA ILE A 274 5.32 -14.84 -19.09
C ILE A 274 3.94 -14.37 -19.57
N ILE A 275 3.74 -14.23 -20.88
CA ILE A 275 2.49 -13.74 -21.46
C ILE A 275 1.33 -14.70 -21.17
N TRP A 276 1.56 -16.01 -21.29
CA TRP A 276 0.56 -17.01 -20.91
C TRP A 276 0.27 -16.98 -19.41
N GLY A 277 1.29 -16.80 -18.57
CA GLY A 277 1.12 -16.57 -17.13
C GLY A 277 0.22 -15.38 -16.83
N TRP A 278 0.39 -14.27 -17.55
CA TRP A 278 -0.49 -13.09 -17.44
C TRP A 278 -1.91 -13.35 -17.95
N ARG A 279 -2.08 -14.13 -19.03
CA ARG A 279 -3.40 -14.55 -19.51
C ARG A 279 -4.13 -15.42 -18.49
N ILE A 280 -3.43 -16.38 -17.89
CA ILE A 280 -3.95 -17.22 -16.81
C ILE A 280 -4.36 -16.34 -15.64
N TRP A 281 -3.48 -15.45 -15.19
CA TRP A 281 -3.79 -14.50 -14.13
C TRP A 281 -5.02 -13.64 -14.45
N GLY A 282 -5.09 -13.10 -15.67
CA GLY A 282 -6.23 -12.31 -16.13
C GLY A 282 -7.52 -13.12 -16.17
N GLY A 283 -7.47 -14.38 -16.60
CA GLY A 283 -8.61 -15.32 -16.55
C GLY A 283 -9.08 -15.58 -15.12
N VAL A 284 -8.15 -15.78 -14.19
CA VAL A 284 -8.45 -15.92 -12.75
C VAL A 284 -9.14 -14.68 -12.19
N MET A 285 -8.70 -13.48 -12.58
CA MET A 285 -9.32 -12.21 -12.16
C MET A 285 -10.68 -11.95 -12.83
N LEU A 286 -10.86 -12.32 -14.09
CA LEU A 286 -12.17 -12.28 -14.76
C LEU A 286 -13.16 -13.22 -14.06
N PHE A 287 -12.71 -14.42 -13.70
CA PHE A 287 -13.53 -15.36 -12.94
C PHE A 287 -13.88 -14.80 -11.55
N ALA A 288 -12.92 -14.22 -10.82
CA ALA A 288 -13.18 -13.52 -9.56
C ALA A 288 -14.23 -12.39 -9.71
N THR A 289 -14.17 -11.65 -10.81
CA THR A 289 -15.10 -10.56 -11.12
C THR A 289 -16.49 -11.07 -11.50
N ALA A 290 -16.58 -12.22 -12.18
CA ALA A 290 -17.86 -12.88 -12.43
C ALA A 290 -18.53 -13.34 -11.12
N LEU A 291 -17.74 -13.89 -10.18
CA LEU A 291 -18.22 -14.24 -8.84
C LEU A 291 -18.68 -13.00 -8.04
N LEU A 292 -18.02 -11.85 -8.23
CA LEU A 292 -18.47 -10.57 -7.67
C LEU A 292 -19.86 -10.17 -8.23
N GLY A 293 -20.13 -10.42 -9.51
CA GLY A 293 -21.46 -10.21 -10.10
C GLY A 293 -22.56 -11.04 -9.42
N LEU A 294 -22.27 -12.29 -9.07
CA LEU A 294 -23.19 -13.14 -8.29
C LEU A 294 -23.40 -12.59 -6.87
N ALA A 295 -22.32 -12.13 -6.22
CA ALA A 295 -22.39 -11.49 -4.91
C ALA A 295 -23.22 -10.19 -4.95
N TYR A 296 -23.14 -9.42 -6.04
CA TYR A 296 -23.96 -8.24 -6.27
C TYR A 296 -25.44 -8.58 -6.38
N LEU A 297 -25.80 -9.60 -7.18
CA LEU A 297 -27.19 -10.07 -7.28
C LEU A 297 -27.74 -10.55 -5.93
N ARG A 298 -26.92 -11.21 -5.12
CA ARG A 298 -27.29 -11.62 -3.75
C ARG A 298 -27.44 -10.43 -2.82
N ALA A 299 -26.57 -9.42 -2.93
CA ALA A 299 -26.67 -8.19 -2.15
C ALA A 299 -27.96 -7.42 -2.48
N LEU A 300 -28.38 -7.37 -3.74
CA LEU A 300 -29.67 -6.79 -4.14
C LEU A 300 -30.86 -7.50 -3.48
N LYS A 301 -30.78 -8.83 -3.30
CA LYS A 301 -31.83 -9.62 -2.65
C LYS A 301 -31.84 -9.50 -1.13
N THR A 302 -30.67 -9.33 -0.50
CA THR A 302 -30.51 -9.40 0.97
C THR A 302 -30.35 -8.03 1.64
N GLY A 303 -30.04 -6.98 0.87
CA GLY A 303 -29.73 -5.64 1.38
C GLY A 303 -28.35 -5.51 2.04
N ASP A 304 -27.58 -6.59 2.20
CA ASP A 304 -26.23 -6.55 2.80
C ASP A 304 -25.16 -6.21 1.75
N HIS A 305 -24.84 -4.91 1.66
CA HIS A 305 -23.80 -4.38 0.76
C HIS A 305 -22.39 -4.38 1.37
N SER A 306 -22.23 -4.74 2.65
CA SER A 306 -20.94 -4.65 3.35
C SER A 306 -19.90 -5.62 2.78
N ARG A 307 -20.34 -6.85 2.50
CA ARG A 307 -19.52 -7.92 1.90
C ARG A 307 -19.09 -7.57 0.48
N LEU A 308 -20.01 -7.02 -0.30
CA LEU A 308 -19.75 -6.59 -1.67
C LEU A 308 -18.62 -5.57 -1.73
N ALA A 309 -18.64 -4.57 -0.84
CA ALA A 309 -17.62 -3.54 -0.79
C ALA A 309 -16.23 -4.11 -0.47
N THR A 310 -16.15 -5.08 0.45
CA THR A 310 -14.88 -5.71 0.85
C THR A 310 -14.29 -6.55 -0.27
N VAL A 311 -15.13 -7.34 -0.94
CA VAL A 311 -14.72 -8.20 -2.05
C VAL A 311 -14.32 -7.39 -3.29
N SER A 312 -15.13 -6.40 -3.70
CA SER A 312 -14.81 -5.57 -4.86
C SER A 312 -13.53 -4.76 -4.65
N THR A 313 -13.33 -4.24 -3.43
CA THR A 313 -12.09 -3.55 -3.04
C THR A 313 -10.89 -4.49 -3.11
N SER A 314 -11.03 -5.72 -2.63
CA SER A 314 -9.96 -6.73 -2.69
C SER A 314 -9.54 -7.06 -4.13
N ILE A 315 -10.51 -7.25 -5.03
CA ILE A 315 -10.27 -7.45 -6.47
C ILE A 315 -9.55 -6.23 -7.06
N ALA A 316 -10.05 -5.03 -6.76
CA ALA A 316 -9.46 -3.78 -7.25
C ALA A 316 -8.02 -3.56 -6.74
N ILE A 317 -7.70 -3.92 -5.50
CA ILE A 317 -6.32 -3.84 -4.98
C ILE A 317 -5.39 -4.72 -5.80
N LEU A 318 -5.77 -5.98 -6.11
CA LEU A 318 -4.94 -6.87 -6.92
C LEU A 318 -4.82 -6.41 -8.38
N ILE A 319 -5.89 -5.85 -8.96
CA ILE A 319 -5.82 -5.23 -10.29
C ILE A 319 -4.87 -4.04 -10.26
N MET A 320 -4.97 -3.16 -9.26
CA MET A 320 -4.06 -2.02 -9.11
C MET A 320 -2.62 -2.49 -8.93
N GLN A 321 -2.39 -3.53 -8.13
CA GLN A 321 -1.08 -4.15 -7.94
C GLN A 321 -0.50 -4.60 -9.29
N PHE A 322 -1.28 -5.30 -10.12
CA PHE A 322 -0.85 -5.72 -11.46
C PHE A 322 -0.54 -4.53 -12.38
N LEU A 323 -1.41 -3.52 -12.41
CA LEU A 323 -1.25 -2.34 -13.25
C LEU A 323 -0.02 -1.53 -12.84
N LEU A 324 0.22 -1.36 -11.54
CA LEU A 324 1.41 -0.69 -11.03
C LEU A 324 2.67 -1.51 -11.31
N TRP A 325 2.64 -2.83 -11.10
CA TRP A 325 3.76 -3.72 -11.42
C TRP A 325 4.14 -3.63 -12.90
N THR A 326 3.16 -3.83 -13.79
CA THR A 326 3.39 -3.76 -15.24
C THR A 326 3.89 -2.38 -15.66
N THR A 327 3.33 -1.30 -15.11
CA THR A 327 3.79 0.06 -15.42
C THR A 327 5.24 0.26 -14.98
N VAL A 328 5.59 -0.05 -13.72
CA VAL A 328 6.94 0.19 -13.19
C VAL A 328 7.98 -0.70 -13.88
N VAL A 329 7.69 -1.98 -14.07
CA VAL A 329 8.64 -2.93 -14.67
C VAL A 329 8.86 -2.63 -16.14
N VAL A 330 7.79 -2.37 -16.89
CA VAL A 330 7.93 -2.01 -18.30
C VAL A 330 8.71 -0.71 -18.44
N SER A 331 8.47 0.29 -17.58
CA SER A 331 9.29 1.50 -17.53
C SER A 331 10.77 1.19 -17.28
N ALA A 332 11.09 0.26 -16.39
CA ALA A 332 12.47 -0.16 -16.12
C ALA A 332 13.12 -0.89 -17.30
N ILE A 333 12.37 -1.72 -18.02
CA ILE A 333 12.87 -2.46 -19.21
C ILE A 333 12.66 -1.70 -20.52
N TYR A 334 12.10 -0.49 -20.49
CA TYR A 334 11.82 0.29 -21.69
C TYR A 334 13.05 0.53 -22.58
N PRO A 335 14.27 0.79 -22.03
CA PRO A 335 15.48 0.87 -22.84
C PRO A 335 15.78 -0.43 -23.60
N ILE A 336 15.53 -1.59 -22.98
CA ILE A 336 15.66 -2.92 -23.59
C ILE A 336 14.66 -3.04 -24.74
N LEU A 337 13.39 -2.65 -24.53
CA LEU A 337 12.35 -2.69 -25.56
C LEU A 337 12.65 -1.80 -26.77
N ASN A 338 13.14 -0.58 -26.53
CA ASN A 338 13.49 0.35 -27.61
C ASN A 338 14.72 -0.12 -28.38
N ARG A 339 15.73 -0.65 -27.69
CA ARG A 339 16.91 -1.22 -28.33
C ARG A 339 16.54 -2.41 -29.21
N ALA A 340 15.68 -3.29 -28.70
CA ALA A 340 15.16 -4.44 -29.42
C ALA A 340 14.41 -4.03 -30.71
N GLU A 341 13.50 -3.05 -30.63
CA GLU A 341 12.79 -2.53 -31.80
C GLU A 341 13.75 -1.90 -32.82
N THR A 342 14.72 -1.11 -32.35
CA THR A 342 15.75 -0.50 -33.20
C THR A 342 16.53 -1.56 -33.96
N ILE A 343 16.89 -2.67 -33.30
CA ILE A 343 17.57 -3.81 -33.92
C ILE A 343 16.69 -4.46 -34.99
N THR A 344 15.40 -4.68 -34.72
CA THR A 344 14.45 -5.23 -35.70
C THR A 344 14.33 -4.34 -36.94
N THR A 345 14.19 -3.01 -36.76
CA THR A 345 14.11 -2.07 -37.89
C THR A 345 15.41 -2.00 -38.68
N LEU A 346 16.56 -2.01 -38.00
CA LEU A 346 17.87 -2.04 -38.67
C LEU A 346 18.11 -3.34 -39.44
N LYS A 347 17.56 -4.47 -38.98
CA LYS A 347 17.60 -5.75 -39.69
C LYS A 347 16.82 -5.72 -41.00
N GLU A 348 15.64 -5.07 -41.04
CA GLU A 348 14.90 -4.88 -42.29
C GLU A 348 15.67 -4.02 -43.30
N ALA A 349 16.43 -3.03 -42.80
CA ALA A 349 17.29 -2.18 -43.62
C ALA A 349 18.62 -2.84 -44.03
N LYS A 350 19.07 -3.86 -43.27
CA LYS A 350 20.36 -4.56 -43.47
C LYS A 350 20.62 -5.00 -44.92
N PRO A 351 19.74 -5.74 -45.61
CA PRO A 351 20.03 -6.19 -46.98
C PRO A 351 20.11 -5.04 -47.99
N PHE A 352 19.51 -3.88 -47.71
CA PHE A 352 19.65 -2.69 -48.56
C PHE A 352 21.00 -2.01 -48.34
N ILE A 353 21.44 -1.93 -47.07
CA ILE A 353 22.71 -1.30 -46.72
C ILE A 353 23.90 -2.21 -47.09
N GLU A 354 23.80 -3.52 -46.93
CA GLU A 354 24.81 -4.49 -47.39
C GLU A 354 24.98 -4.41 -48.91
N ARG A 355 23.89 -4.36 -49.67
CA ARG A 355 23.94 -4.14 -51.12
C ARG A 355 24.58 -2.79 -51.49
N ALA A 356 24.32 -1.73 -50.72
CA ALA A 356 24.95 -0.42 -50.94
C ALA A 356 26.46 -0.42 -50.59
N ILE A 357 26.87 -1.18 -49.58
CA ILE A 357 28.28 -1.40 -49.23
C ILE A 357 28.99 -2.22 -50.32
N GLU A 358 28.36 -3.29 -50.80
CA GLU A 358 28.87 -4.11 -51.90
C GLU A 358 28.97 -3.32 -53.21
N ALA A 359 28.01 -2.43 -53.48
CA ALA A 359 28.05 -1.49 -54.59
C ALA A 359 29.02 -0.31 -54.40
N HIS A 360 29.81 -0.30 -53.30
CA HIS A 360 30.78 0.75 -52.95
C HIS A 360 30.15 2.15 -52.80
N GLN A 361 28.84 2.23 -52.59
CA GLN A 361 28.10 3.48 -52.34
C GLN A 361 28.23 3.95 -50.89
N ILE A 362 28.56 3.03 -49.98
CA ILE A 362 28.79 3.29 -48.56
C ILE A 362 30.13 2.66 -48.15
N ASP A 363 31.00 3.46 -47.53
CA ASP A 363 32.26 2.95 -46.97
C ASP A 363 31.99 1.95 -45.83
N ARG A 364 32.67 0.80 -45.86
CA ARG A 364 32.64 -0.24 -44.81
C ARG A 364 33.03 0.28 -43.43
N THR A 365 33.85 1.34 -43.37
CA THR A 365 34.26 1.94 -42.10
C THR A 365 33.30 3.00 -41.56
N SER A 366 32.30 3.39 -42.37
CA SER A 366 31.35 4.44 -42.03
C SER A 366 30.51 4.09 -40.80
N ALA A 367 30.03 5.13 -40.10
CA ALA A 367 29.10 4.97 -38.99
C ALA A 367 27.83 4.22 -39.40
N VAL A 368 27.39 4.36 -40.66
CA VAL A 368 26.23 3.67 -41.24
C VAL A 368 26.47 2.17 -41.39
N ALA A 369 27.67 1.76 -41.82
CA ALA A 369 28.04 0.34 -41.87
C ALA A 369 28.09 -0.30 -40.47
N LYS A 370 28.54 0.45 -39.45
CA LYS A 370 28.55 0.00 -38.05
C LYS A 370 27.14 -0.08 -37.44
N LEU A 371 26.21 0.78 -37.86
CA LEU A 371 24.81 0.78 -37.42
C LEU A 371 24.07 -0.51 -37.82
N VAL A 372 24.52 -1.20 -38.86
CA VAL A 372 23.89 -2.43 -39.39
C VAL A 372 24.50 -3.72 -38.82
N GLN A 373 25.59 -3.61 -38.06
CA GLN A 373 26.17 -4.71 -37.28
C GLN A 373 25.33 -4.97 -36.01
N VAL A 374 24.06 -5.31 -36.21
CA VAL A 374 23.10 -5.60 -35.15
C VAL A 374 22.94 -7.10 -34.92
N PRO A 375 22.76 -7.55 -33.65
CA PRO A 375 22.48 -8.95 -33.35
C PRO A 375 21.26 -9.47 -34.14
N ASN A 376 21.35 -10.67 -34.70
CA ASN A 376 20.23 -11.29 -35.42
C ASN A 376 19.22 -11.90 -34.43
N ILE A 377 18.48 -11.04 -33.72
CA ILE A 377 17.49 -11.43 -32.72
C ILE A 377 16.13 -10.91 -33.16
N GLU A 378 15.22 -11.81 -33.50
CA GLU A 378 13.84 -11.48 -33.85
C GLU A 378 12.94 -11.70 -32.63
N LEU A 379 12.22 -10.65 -32.22
CA LEU A 379 11.43 -10.65 -30.99
C LEU A 379 9.96 -10.32 -31.30
N ASP A 380 9.14 -11.36 -31.34
CA ASP A 380 7.72 -11.33 -31.74
C ASP A 380 6.78 -10.68 -30.71
N TRP A 381 7.23 -10.56 -29.46
CA TRP A 381 6.42 -10.12 -28.33
C TRP A 381 6.45 -8.60 -28.06
N ILE A 382 7.40 -7.84 -28.64
CA ILE A 382 7.62 -6.41 -28.34
C ILE A 382 6.34 -5.60 -28.53
N GLY A 383 5.66 -5.77 -29.68
CA GLY A 383 4.44 -5.03 -30.01
C GLY A 383 3.31 -5.27 -29.02
N ARG A 384 3.13 -6.52 -28.57
CA ARG A 384 2.11 -6.90 -27.57
C ARG A 384 2.45 -6.34 -26.19
N PHE A 385 3.72 -6.39 -25.81
CA PHE A 385 4.17 -5.89 -24.51
C PHE A 385 3.98 -4.38 -24.40
N LYS A 386 4.33 -3.63 -25.46
CA LYS A 386 4.06 -2.18 -25.51
C LYS A 386 2.57 -1.88 -25.45
N PHE A 387 1.73 -2.66 -26.13
CA PHE A 387 0.27 -2.52 -26.08
C PHE A 387 -0.29 -2.70 -24.67
N ILE A 388 0.03 -3.83 -24.01
CA ILE A 388 -0.37 -4.12 -22.64
C ILE A 388 0.07 -3.00 -21.69
N PHE A 389 1.32 -2.55 -21.84
CA PHE A 389 1.88 -1.50 -21.01
C PHE A 389 1.14 -0.16 -21.16
N ALA A 390 0.90 0.30 -22.39
CA ALA A 390 0.21 1.57 -22.58
C ALA A 390 -1.25 1.50 -22.12
N ALA A 391 -1.91 0.36 -22.32
CA ALA A 391 -3.25 0.14 -21.81
C ALA A 391 -3.30 0.17 -20.28
N ALA A 392 -2.29 -0.42 -19.61
CA ALA A 392 -2.13 -0.36 -18.17
C ALA A 392 -1.84 1.08 -17.68
N ALA A 393 -0.91 1.78 -18.32
CA ALA A 393 -0.56 3.16 -18.02
C ALA A 393 -1.75 4.11 -18.18
N LEU A 394 -2.54 3.97 -19.24
CA LEU A 394 -3.76 4.73 -19.46
C LEU A 394 -4.78 4.47 -18.35
N THR A 395 -4.93 3.20 -17.94
CA THR A 395 -5.83 2.84 -16.82
C THR A 395 -5.39 3.49 -15.51
N VAL A 396 -4.10 3.46 -15.20
CA VAL A 396 -3.53 4.15 -14.03
C VAL A 396 -3.78 5.66 -14.10
N MET A 397 -3.61 6.26 -15.29
CA MET A 397 -3.87 7.68 -15.51
C MET A 397 -5.34 8.05 -15.28
N LEU A 398 -6.29 7.28 -15.85
CA LEU A 398 -7.72 7.48 -15.64
C LEU A 398 -8.10 7.36 -14.16
N PHE A 399 -7.49 6.41 -13.44
CA PHE A 399 -7.69 6.27 -12.00
C PHE A 399 -7.19 7.49 -11.21
N ILE A 400 -6.00 8.00 -11.54
CA ILE A 400 -5.44 9.21 -10.91
C ILE A 400 -6.32 10.44 -11.19
N ILE A 401 -6.78 10.62 -12.43
CA ILE A 401 -7.68 11.71 -12.82
C ILE A 401 -8.99 11.60 -12.04
N GLY A 402 -9.59 10.41 -11.98
CA GLY A 402 -10.80 10.16 -11.20
C GLY A 402 -10.62 10.48 -9.72
N GLY A 403 -9.47 10.11 -9.14
CA GLY A 403 -9.09 10.47 -7.77
C GLY A 403 -8.96 11.98 -7.57
N GLY A 404 -8.33 12.68 -8.51
CA GLY A 404 -8.20 14.14 -8.51
C GLY A 404 -9.57 14.84 -8.56
N ILE A 405 -10.46 14.39 -9.45
CA ILE A 405 -11.84 14.90 -9.53
C ILE A 405 -12.57 14.70 -8.19
N LEU A 406 -12.42 13.54 -7.56
CA LEU A 406 -13.04 13.28 -6.26
C LEU A 406 -12.49 14.17 -5.14
N ILE A 407 -11.19 14.45 -5.13
CA ILE A 407 -10.57 15.40 -4.18
C ILE A 407 -11.18 16.80 -4.37
N GLU A 408 -11.28 17.29 -5.60
CA GLU A 408 -11.88 18.59 -5.89
C GLU A 408 -13.36 18.64 -5.52
N LEU A 409 -14.13 17.60 -5.83
CA LEU A 409 -15.54 17.48 -5.41
C LEU A 409 -15.69 17.51 -3.89
N ARG A 410 -14.78 16.86 -3.15
CA ARG A 410 -14.77 16.91 -1.68
C ARG A 410 -14.47 18.32 -1.17
N HIS A 411 -13.46 19.00 -1.71
CA HIS A 411 -13.15 20.38 -1.33
C HIS A 411 -14.32 21.33 -1.62
N LEU A 412 -14.97 21.20 -2.77
CA LEU A 412 -16.15 21.99 -3.13
C LEU A 412 -17.32 21.73 -2.17
N ARG A 413 -17.60 20.47 -1.81
CA ARG A 413 -18.64 20.12 -0.84
C ARG A 413 -18.31 20.62 0.56
N ALA A 414 -17.07 20.48 1.00
CA ALA A 414 -16.62 20.96 2.31
C ALA A 414 -16.79 22.48 2.45
N ARG A 415 -16.47 23.25 1.40
CA ARG A 415 -16.66 24.71 1.38
C ARG A 415 -18.13 25.13 1.39
N ARG A 416 -19.00 24.40 0.66
CA ARG A 416 -20.44 24.69 0.63
C ARG A 416 -21.17 24.26 1.91
N GLY A 417 -20.63 23.26 2.60
CA GLY A 417 -21.23 22.63 3.78
C GLY A 417 -20.82 23.21 5.12
N LEU A 418 -20.18 24.38 5.16
CA LEU A 418 -19.68 24.99 6.41
C LEU A 418 -20.78 25.30 7.44
N SER A 419 -22.03 25.48 6.98
CA SER A 419 -23.18 25.74 7.86
C SER A 419 -23.68 24.50 8.61
N ASP A 420 -23.37 23.30 8.11
CA ASP A 420 -23.72 22.02 8.74
C ASP A 420 -22.62 21.01 8.46
N LEU A 421 -21.55 21.11 9.25
CA LEU A 421 -20.37 20.26 9.11
C LEU A 421 -20.70 18.78 9.34
N GLU A 422 -21.65 18.47 10.23
CA GLU A 422 -21.96 17.09 10.59
C GLU A 422 -22.71 16.39 9.45
N HIS A 423 -23.74 17.04 8.89
CA HIS A 423 -24.42 16.54 7.71
C HIS A 423 -23.46 16.41 6.52
N THR A 424 -22.60 17.42 6.32
CA THR A 424 -21.63 17.44 5.22
C THR A 424 -20.63 16.29 5.34
N ALA A 425 -20.08 16.05 6.54
CA ALA A 425 -19.14 14.96 6.76
C ALA A 425 -19.79 13.57 6.58
N ARG A 426 -21.04 13.39 7.04
CA ARG A 426 -21.78 12.12 6.84
C ARG A 426 -22.02 11.79 5.37
N ASN A 427 -22.18 12.81 4.53
CA ASN A 427 -22.46 12.68 3.10
C ASN A 427 -21.24 12.89 2.19
N MET A 428 -20.04 13.00 2.77
CA MET A 428 -18.81 13.23 2.01
C MET A 428 -18.41 11.96 1.25
N PRO A 429 -18.17 12.03 -0.08
CA PRO A 429 -17.77 10.86 -0.86
C PRO A 429 -16.37 10.43 -0.42
N ARG A 430 -16.18 9.15 -0.12
CA ARG A 430 -14.88 8.60 0.29
C ARG A 430 -13.85 8.76 -0.83
N LEU A 431 -12.59 8.94 -0.49
CA LEU A 431 -11.51 8.90 -1.49
C LEU A 431 -10.96 7.47 -1.62
N LEU A 432 -10.51 6.92 -0.50
CA LEU A 432 -9.99 5.55 -0.43
C LEU A 432 -11.14 4.55 -0.59
N PHE A 433 -10.92 3.57 -1.47
CA PHE A 433 -11.89 2.51 -1.79
C PHE A 433 -13.26 3.05 -2.20
N ASN A 434 -13.27 4.19 -2.91
CA ASN A 434 -14.49 4.75 -3.46
C ASN A 434 -15.11 3.76 -4.46
N PRO A 435 -16.42 3.43 -4.36
CA PRO A 435 -17.07 2.48 -5.25
C PRO A 435 -16.94 2.83 -6.74
N PHE A 436 -16.97 4.12 -7.09
CA PHE A 436 -16.78 4.58 -8.47
C PHE A 436 -15.36 4.30 -8.97
N LEU A 437 -14.33 4.60 -8.17
CA LEU A 437 -12.95 4.31 -8.54
C LEU A 437 -12.68 2.80 -8.64
N VAL A 438 -13.25 2.02 -7.72
CA VAL A 438 -13.18 0.55 -7.74
C VAL A 438 -13.84 0.01 -9.01
N ALA A 439 -15.04 0.49 -9.35
CA ALA A 439 -15.74 0.09 -10.56
C ALA A 439 -14.98 0.51 -11.83
N LEU A 440 -14.47 1.74 -11.88
CA LEU A 440 -13.64 2.25 -12.97
C LEU A 440 -12.44 1.33 -13.22
N LEU A 441 -11.74 0.93 -12.15
CA LEU A 441 -10.57 0.06 -12.24
C LEU A 441 -10.92 -1.34 -12.77
N ILE A 442 -12.00 -1.94 -12.25
CA ILE A 442 -12.45 -3.27 -12.69
C ILE A 442 -12.90 -3.24 -14.15
N VAL A 443 -13.71 -2.24 -14.54
CA VAL A 443 -14.20 -2.10 -15.91
C VAL A 443 -13.04 -1.84 -16.88
N ALA A 444 -12.14 -0.91 -16.53
CA ALA A 444 -10.97 -0.64 -17.36
C ALA A 444 -10.12 -1.90 -17.53
N PHE A 445 -9.90 -2.67 -16.46
CA PHE A 445 -9.19 -3.94 -16.53
C PHE A 445 -9.86 -4.96 -17.47
N ILE A 446 -11.19 -5.13 -17.40
CA ILE A 446 -11.93 -6.02 -18.30
C ILE A 446 -11.74 -5.58 -19.75
N VAL A 447 -11.85 -4.28 -20.04
CA VAL A 447 -11.65 -3.73 -21.38
C VAL A 447 -10.23 -3.98 -21.87
N VAL A 448 -9.21 -3.70 -21.05
CA VAL A 448 -7.81 -3.95 -21.38
C VAL A 448 -7.58 -5.44 -21.66
N MET A 449 -8.09 -6.33 -20.82
CA MET A 449 -7.97 -7.78 -21.04
C MET A 449 -8.64 -8.21 -22.34
N ALA A 450 -9.87 -7.75 -22.60
CA ALA A 450 -10.57 -8.05 -23.85
C ALA A 450 -9.76 -7.57 -25.06
N LEU A 451 -9.21 -6.36 -25.02
CA LEU A 451 -8.36 -5.82 -26.07
C LEU A 451 -7.08 -6.64 -26.26
N VAL A 452 -6.46 -7.15 -25.20
CA VAL A 452 -5.26 -8.01 -25.30
C VAL A 452 -5.56 -9.35 -25.97
N PHE A 453 -6.75 -9.91 -25.78
CA PHE A 453 -7.19 -11.12 -26.47
C PHE A 453 -7.55 -10.86 -27.94
N VAL A 454 -8.19 -9.72 -28.24
CA VAL A 454 -8.62 -9.38 -29.61
C VAL A 454 -7.52 -8.67 -30.42
N GLN A 455 -6.42 -8.25 -29.78
CA GLN A 455 -5.30 -7.53 -30.41
C GLN A 455 -4.84 -8.14 -31.75
N PRO A 456 -4.65 -9.47 -31.91
CA PRO A 456 -4.22 -10.04 -33.17
C PRO A 456 -5.14 -9.72 -34.36
N TYR A 457 -6.44 -9.59 -34.11
CA TYR A 457 -7.43 -9.20 -35.12
C TYR A 457 -7.49 -7.68 -35.32
N LEU A 458 -7.17 -6.89 -34.29
CA LEU A 458 -7.10 -5.44 -34.40
C LEU A 458 -5.87 -4.98 -35.19
N ASP A 459 -4.78 -5.75 -35.13
CA ASP A 459 -3.54 -5.45 -35.83
C ASP A 459 -3.68 -5.55 -37.37
N SER A 460 -4.77 -6.10 -37.91
CA SER A 460 -5.11 -6.01 -39.35
C SER A 460 -5.86 -4.72 -39.72
N ASN A 461 -6.23 -3.90 -38.75
CA ASN A 461 -6.94 -2.64 -39.00
C ASN A 461 -5.96 -1.45 -38.96
N HIS A 462 -5.77 -0.78 -40.11
CA HIS A 462 -4.88 0.37 -40.23
C HIS A 462 -5.18 1.51 -39.25
N VAL A 463 -6.46 1.74 -38.91
CA VAL A 463 -6.85 2.78 -37.93
C VAL A 463 -6.33 2.42 -36.55
N PHE A 464 -6.44 1.15 -36.15
CA PHE A 464 -5.95 0.67 -34.86
C PHE A 464 -4.42 0.75 -34.78
N VAL A 465 -3.72 0.32 -35.84
CA VAL A 465 -2.26 0.39 -35.90
C VAL A 465 -1.76 1.84 -35.81
N THR A 466 -2.44 2.76 -36.49
CA THR A 466 -2.13 4.20 -36.46
C THR A 466 -2.42 4.80 -35.08
N LEU A 467 -3.57 4.50 -34.49
CA LEU A 467 -3.91 4.97 -33.15
C LEU A 467 -2.90 4.46 -32.11
N ARG A 468 -2.53 3.18 -32.21
CA ARG A 468 -1.53 2.53 -31.36
C ARG A 468 -0.17 3.25 -31.49
N SER A 469 0.31 3.52 -32.70
CA SER A 469 1.63 4.17 -32.87
C SER A 469 1.71 5.57 -32.26
N TYR A 470 0.60 6.31 -32.16
CA TYR A 470 0.56 7.62 -31.47
C TYR A 470 0.36 7.53 -29.96
N ILE A 471 -0.50 6.61 -29.49
CA ILE A 471 -0.82 6.50 -28.05
C ILE A 471 0.33 5.86 -27.27
N LEU A 472 1.00 4.84 -27.82
CA LEU A 472 2.02 4.09 -27.09
C LEU A 472 3.20 4.96 -26.61
N PRO A 473 3.79 5.84 -27.45
CA PRO A 473 4.90 6.70 -27.01
C PRO A 473 4.45 7.71 -25.96
N VAL A 474 3.27 8.31 -26.13
CA VAL A 474 2.73 9.28 -25.17
C VAL A 474 2.45 8.61 -23.82
N ALA A 475 1.78 7.46 -23.83
CA ALA A 475 1.53 6.67 -22.62
C ALA A 475 2.83 6.24 -21.93
N ALA A 476 3.86 5.87 -22.70
CA ALA A 476 5.18 5.51 -22.18
C ALA A 476 5.90 6.71 -21.54
N VAL A 477 5.91 7.86 -22.21
CA VAL A 477 6.50 9.09 -21.68
C VAL A 477 5.77 9.53 -20.42
N VAL A 478 4.44 9.51 -20.43
CA VAL A 478 3.65 9.89 -19.26
C VAL A 478 3.84 8.89 -18.11
N ALA A 479 3.92 7.58 -18.39
CA ALA A 479 4.23 6.57 -17.37
C ALA A 479 5.64 6.72 -16.78
N LEU A 480 6.63 7.06 -17.61
CA LEU A 480 7.99 7.35 -17.15
C LEU A 480 8.07 8.65 -16.36
N ALA A 481 7.27 9.65 -16.74
CA ALA A 481 7.23 10.97 -16.12
C ALA A 481 6.39 11.01 -14.84
N LEU A 482 5.35 10.17 -14.72
CA LEU A 482 4.44 10.07 -13.58
C LEU A 482 5.23 10.02 -12.26
N PRO A 483 6.20 9.08 -12.09
CA PRO A 483 7.12 9.01 -10.95
C PRO A 483 7.75 10.34 -10.52
N PHE A 484 8.09 11.19 -11.48
CA PHE A 484 8.82 12.44 -11.25
C PHE A 484 7.90 13.63 -10.95
N PHE A 485 6.65 13.61 -11.45
CA PHE A 485 5.64 14.64 -11.16
C PHE A 485 4.82 14.32 -9.89
N PHE A 486 5.06 13.18 -9.25
CA PHE A 486 4.45 12.78 -7.99
C PHE A 486 5.01 13.61 -6.81
N GLY A 487 4.42 14.79 -6.57
CA GLY A 487 4.74 15.64 -5.42
C GLY A 487 4.20 15.11 -4.07
N ARG A 488 4.23 15.98 -3.04
CA ARG A 488 3.84 15.70 -1.63
C ARG A 488 2.47 15.01 -1.46
N ARG A 489 1.51 15.20 -2.39
CA ARG A 489 0.14 14.66 -2.27
C ARG A 489 0.06 13.13 -2.44
N ILE A 490 0.88 12.55 -3.32
CA ILE A 490 0.88 11.08 -3.53
C ILE A 490 1.71 10.37 -2.47
N ALA A 491 2.77 11.02 -1.96
CA ALA A 491 3.50 10.53 -0.78
C ALA A 491 2.54 10.23 0.38
N ASN A 492 1.56 11.10 0.63
CA ASN A 492 0.55 10.85 1.67
C ASN A 492 -0.31 9.60 1.39
N VAL A 493 -0.68 9.34 0.14
CA VAL A 493 -1.46 8.14 -0.23
C VAL A 493 -0.62 6.87 -0.09
N VAL A 494 0.65 6.93 -0.51
CA VAL A 494 1.61 5.82 -0.35
C VAL A 494 1.85 5.53 1.13
N ASN A 495 1.99 6.55 1.97
CA ASN A 495 2.12 6.40 3.41
C ASN A 495 0.88 5.72 4.01
N VAL A 496 -0.34 6.16 3.66
CA VAL A 496 -1.56 5.50 4.14
C VAL A 496 -1.66 4.04 3.69
N ALA A 497 -1.32 3.76 2.42
CA ALA A 497 -1.30 2.39 1.92
C ALA A 497 -0.27 1.55 2.69
N ARG A 498 0.89 2.14 3.00
CA ARG A 498 1.94 1.52 3.79
C ARG A 498 1.48 1.21 5.21
N ASP A 499 0.77 2.12 5.86
CA ASP A 499 0.26 1.95 7.24
C ASP A 499 -0.70 0.77 7.33
N LEU A 500 -1.65 0.70 6.40
CA LEU A 500 -2.61 -0.40 6.32
C LEU A 500 -1.91 -1.73 6.06
N ILE A 501 -0.91 -1.75 5.17
CA ILE A 501 -0.11 -2.95 4.88
C ILE A 501 0.72 -3.37 6.10
N ASP A 502 1.42 -2.44 6.73
CA ASP A 502 2.32 -2.69 7.86
C ASP A 502 1.56 -3.23 9.07
N HIS A 503 0.37 -2.69 9.33
CA HIS A 503 -0.50 -3.17 10.40
C HIS A 503 -0.98 -4.60 10.18
N HIS A 504 -1.23 -4.98 8.92
CA HIS A 504 -1.72 -6.30 8.55
C HIS A 504 -0.64 -7.26 8.05
N TYR A 505 0.62 -6.86 8.07
CA TYR A 505 1.75 -7.62 7.53
C TYR A 505 1.94 -8.96 8.24
N GLN A 506 1.85 -10.06 7.48
CA GLN A 506 1.93 -11.43 8.00
C GLN A 506 2.98 -12.26 7.21
N PRO A 507 4.25 -12.27 7.63
CA PRO A 507 5.32 -12.96 6.91
C PRO A 507 5.13 -14.48 6.86
N ARG A 508 4.31 -15.05 7.76
CA ARG A 508 3.95 -16.48 7.76
C ARG A 508 3.09 -16.90 6.57
N GLN A 509 2.45 -15.95 5.90
CA GLN A 509 1.62 -16.25 4.73
C GLN A 509 2.44 -16.35 3.44
N GLU A 510 3.75 -16.06 3.52
CA GLU A 510 4.65 -16.14 2.39
C GLU A 510 4.93 -17.58 1.98
N THR A 511 4.99 -17.85 0.68
CA THR A 511 5.23 -19.20 0.18
C THR A 511 6.60 -19.68 0.61
N ALA A 512 7.60 -18.80 0.55
CA ALA A 512 8.94 -19.06 1.06
C ALA A 512 8.94 -19.51 2.53
N ALA A 513 8.01 -19.03 3.38
CA ALA A 513 7.93 -19.40 4.80
C ALA A 513 7.64 -20.90 5.04
N TYR A 514 6.99 -21.57 4.08
CA TYR A 514 6.72 -23.02 4.17
C TYR A 514 7.98 -23.86 3.94
N PHE A 515 8.96 -23.35 3.20
CA PHE A 515 10.19 -24.06 2.84
C PHE A 515 11.34 -23.85 3.83
N ILE A 516 11.22 -22.88 4.75
CA ILE A 516 12.26 -22.62 5.76
C ILE A 516 12.11 -23.57 6.95
N PRO A 517 13.23 -24.03 7.55
CA PRO A 517 13.21 -24.65 8.88
C PRO A 517 12.51 -23.76 9.92
N SER A 518 11.79 -24.40 10.85
CA SER A 518 10.99 -23.73 11.89
C SER A 518 11.80 -22.75 12.75
N ALA A 519 13.10 -22.99 12.94
CA ALA A 519 14.00 -22.14 13.70
C ALA A 519 14.15 -20.71 13.14
N PHE A 520 13.95 -20.51 11.82
CA PHE A 520 14.06 -19.22 11.15
C PHE A 520 12.70 -18.57 10.86
N ARG A 521 11.59 -19.20 11.27
CA ARG A 521 10.25 -18.64 11.05
C ARG A 521 9.95 -17.59 12.12
N SER A 522 9.33 -16.49 11.69
CA SER A 522 8.79 -15.50 12.63
C SER A 522 7.85 -16.17 13.65
N ARG A 523 8.05 -15.87 14.94
CA ARG A 523 7.17 -16.30 16.04
C ARG A 523 5.85 -15.51 16.06
N PHE A 524 5.91 -14.27 15.58
CA PHE A 524 4.83 -13.31 15.59
C PHE A 524 3.93 -13.46 14.35
N ARG A 525 2.61 -13.30 14.55
CA ARG A 525 1.62 -13.39 13.47
C ARG A 525 1.64 -12.09 12.67
N HIS A 526 1.60 -10.95 13.36
CA HIS A 526 1.69 -9.62 12.77
C HIS A 526 2.98 -8.94 13.21
N LEU A 527 4.10 -9.29 12.56
CA LEU A 527 5.45 -8.91 13.01
C LEU A 527 5.60 -7.40 13.31
N ARG A 528 5.15 -6.54 12.40
CA ARG A 528 5.30 -5.07 12.55
C ARG A 528 4.35 -4.50 13.59
N ARG A 529 3.09 -4.95 13.61
CA ARG A 529 2.09 -4.56 14.62
C ARG A 529 2.52 -4.97 16.03
N GLU A 530 3.01 -6.19 16.21
CA GLU A 530 3.45 -6.70 17.51
C GLU A 530 4.70 -5.96 18.00
N ARG A 531 5.62 -5.60 17.11
CA ARG A 531 6.76 -4.71 17.43
C ARG A 531 6.30 -3.33 17.91
N LEU A 532 5.33 -2.70 17.21
CA LEU A 532 4.76 -1.41 17.61
C LEU A 532 4.10 -1.49 18.99
N GLN A 533 3.29 -2.52 19.23
CA GLN A 533 2.69 -2.78 20.54
C GLN A 533 3.75 -3.02 21.62
N GLY A 534 4.84 -3.73 21.29
CA GLY A 534 6.00 -3.92 22.16
C GLY A 534 6.64 -2.59 22.59
N ARG A 535 6.83 -1.65 21.66
CA ARG A 535 7.36 -0.32 22.00
C ARG A 535 6.41 0.48 22.88
N LEU A 536 5.12 0.46 22.60
CA LEU A 536 4.12 1.10 23.47
C LEU A 536 4.17 0.49 24.88
N ASN A 537 4.25 -0.83 24.99
CA ASN A 537 4.37 -1.51 26.28
C ASN A 537 5.63 -1.07 27.04
N LEU A 538 6.79 -0.98 26.38
CA LEU A 538 8.04 -0.50 27.00
C LEU A 538 7.91 0.94 27.51
N VAL A 539 7.25 1.82 26.74
CA VAL A 539 6.98 3.20 27.17
C VAL A 539 6.07 3.23 28.39
N LEU A 540 5.00 2.44 28.41
CA LEU A 540 4.08 2.39 29.55
C LEU A 540 4.73 1.79 30.80
N GLU A 541 5.48 0.71 30.66
CA GLU A 541 6.19 0.06 31.77
C GLU A 541 7.21 1.01 32.41
N HIS A 542 7.94 1.78 31.60
CA HIS A 542 9.01 2.66 32.10
C HIS A 542 8.50 4.02 32.60
N PHE A 543 7.51 4.61 31.91
CA PHE A 543 7.08 5.99 32.16
C PHE A 543 5.67 6.13 32.73
N VAL A 544 4.92 5.03 32.92
CA VAL A 544 3.54 5.08 33.43
C VAL A 544 3.33 4.20 34.65
N GLN A 545 3.64 2.90 34.58
CA GLN A 545 3.20 1.89 35.54
C GLN A 545 3.50 2.21 37.01
N ASN A 546 4.65 2.84 37.29
CA ASN A 546 5.11 3.12 38.66
C ASN A 546 5.16 4.62 39.01
N GLN A 547 4.54 5.49 38.20
CA GLN A 547 4.61 6.94 38.41
C GLN A 547 3.52 7.47 39.34
N GLY A 548 2.52 6.64 39.69
CA GLY A 548 1.42 7.03 40.58
C GLY A 548 0.51 8.10 39.99
N TYR A 549 0.15 7.97 38.71
CA TYR A 549 -0.80 8.87 38.06
C TYR A 549 -2.25 8.58 38.48
N ASP A 550 -3.04 9.63 38.65
CA ASP A 550 -4.49 9.55 38.91
C ASP A 550 -5.30 9.22 37.62
N GLY A 551 -4.68 9.44 36.46
CA GLY A 551 -5.25 9.17 35.16
C GLY A 551 -4.20 9.15 34.06
N VAL A 552 -4.48 8.38 33.00
CA VAL A 552 -3.65 8.34 31.80
C VAL A 552 -4.50 8.72 30.60
N ILE A 553 -4.06 9.69 29.82
CA ILE A 553 -4.74 10.14 28.61
C ILE A 553 -3.90 9.71 27.41
N PHE A 554 -4.48 8.94 26.50
CA PHE A 554 -3.89 8.65 25.21
C PHE A 554 -4.29 9.72 24.18
N LEU A 555 -3.31 10.39 23.58
CA LEU A 555 -3.48 11.26 22.42
C LEU A 555 -3.00 10.53 21.18
N ALA A 556 -3.89 10.34 20.21
CA ALA A 556 -3.59 9.47 19.09
C ALA A 556 -4.07 10.03 17.75
N HIS A 557 -3.14 10.20 16.81
CA HIS A 557 -3.45 10.63 15.45
C HIS A 557 -3.37 9.48 14.45
N SER A 558 -4.29 9.45 13.49
CA SER A 558 -4.21 8.54 12.33
C SER A 558 -3.96 7.08 12.75
N GLN A 559 -2.91 6.41 12.26
CA GLN A 559 -2.54 5.04 12.64
C GLN A 559 -2.29 4.87 14.15
N GLY A 560 -1.83 5.90 14.85
CA GLY A 560 -1.69 5.92 16.31
C GLY A 560 -3.02 5.63 17.02
N SER A 561 -4.16 6.06 16.46
CA SER A 561 -5.49 5.75 17.01
C SER A 561 -5.78 4.25 17.02
N VAL A 562 -5.31 3.54 16.00
CA VAL A 562 -5.50 2.09 15.86
C VAL A 562 -4.57 1.34 16.81
N ILE A 563 -3.32 1.81 16.94
CA ILE A 563 -2.32 1.24 17.88
C ILE A 563 -2.87 1.30 19.31
N VAL A 564 -3.36 2.47 19.74
CA VAL A 564 -3.93 2.62 21.09
C VAL A 564 -5.22 1.82 21.25
N TYR A 565 -6.10 1.81 20.24
CA TYR A 565 -7.32 0.99 20.29
C TYR A 565 -7.01 -0.50 20.45
N ASP A 566 -6.03 -1.02 19.71
CA ASP A 566 -5.58 -2.40 19.84
C ASP A 566 -5.00 -2.70 21.23
N PHE A 567 -4.17 -1.79 21.77
CA PHE A 567 -3.65 -1.92 23.13
C PHE A 567 -4.77 -2.03 24.16
N LEU A 568 -5.73 -1.11 24.11
CA LEU A 568 -6.86 -1.08 25.06
C LEU A 568 -7.79 -2.29 24.87
N ARG A 569 -7.97 -2.76 23.64
CA ARG A 569 -8.76 -3.95 23.32
C ARG A 569 -8.13 -5.21 23.89
N ASP A 570 -6.82 -5.38 23.68
CA ASP A 570 -6.12 -6.65 23.90
C ASP A 570 -5.61 -6.79 25.36
N ASN A 571 -5.46 -5.70 26.13
CA ASN A 571 -4.89 -5.72 27.49
C ASN A 571 -5.91 -5.77 28.65
N GLY A 572 -7.20 -5.99 28.37
CA GLY A 572 -8.19 -6.39 29.37
C GLY A 572 -8.46 -5.40 30.53
N PRO A 573 -9.30 -5.77 31.52
CA PRO A 573 -9.85 -4.82 32.51
C PRO A 573 -8.84 -4.30 33.55
N HIS A 574 -7.70 -4.95 33.75
CA HIS A 574 -6.75 -4.62 34.81
C HIS A 574 -5.57 -3.74 34.39
N TYR A 575 -5.46 -3.38 33.09
CA TYR A 575 -4.40 -2.53 32.51
C TYR A 575 -3.12 -2.40 33.34
N ALA A 576 -2.44 -3.52 33.65
CA ALA A 576 -1.41 -3.53 34.70
C ALA A 576 -0.28 -2.50 34.48
N ARG A 577 -0.01 -2.16 33.21
CA ARG A 577 0.98 -1.15 32.79
C ARG A 577 0.55 0.30 33.04
N LEU A 578 -0.73 0.53 33.32
CA LEU A 578 -1.27 1.83 33.75
C LEU A 578 -1.30 1.98 35.27
N GLY A 579 -0.95 0.92 36.02
CA GLY A 579 -1.13 0.88 37.47
C GLY A 579 -2.61 1.02 37.83
N ASP A 580 -2.91 1.90 38.78
CA ASP A 580 -4.28 2.22 39.20
C ASP A 580 -4.95 3.31 38.33
N ALA A 581 -4.23 3.85 37.34
CA ALA A 581 -4.74 4.95 36.52
C ALA A 581 -5.80 4.47 35.52
N SER A 582 -6.96 5.13 35.51
CA SER A 582 -7.97 4.84 34.48
C SER A 582 -7.65 5.56 33.17
N PRO A 583 -7.73 4.88 32.02
CA PRO A 583 -7.44 5.48 30.72
C PRO A 583 -8.55 6.42 30.23
N ALA A 584 -8.15 7.46 29.52
CA ALA A 584 -8.99 8.28 28.65
C ALA A 584 -8.37 8.32 27.24
N LEU A 585 -9.19 8.52 26.22
CA LEU A 585 -8.76 8.48 24.83
C LEU A 585 -9.22 9.71 24.06
N LEU A 586 -8.27 10.43 23.46
CA LEU A 586 -8.53 11.49 22.49
C LEU A 586 -7.89 11.12 21.16
N THR A 587 -8.73 10.70 20.21
CA THR A 587 -8.31 10.35 18.85
C THR A 587 -8.59 11.49 17.90
N PHE A 588 -7.75 11.65 16.88
CA PHE A 588 -8.04 12.57 15.80
C PHE A 588 -7.49 12.12 14.47
N GLY A 589 -8.19 12.48 13.39
CA GLY A 589 -7.91 11.93 12.06
C GLY A 589 -8.00 10.40 12.03
N SER A 590 -8.78 9.77 12.91
CA SER A 590 -8.73 8.31 13.10
C SER A 590 -9.32 7.54 11.91
N PRO A 591 -8.58 6.58 11.31
CA PRO A 591 -9.09 5.73 10.23
C PRO A 591 -10.03 4.62 10.74
N LEU A 592 -10.27 4.54 12.06
CA LEU A 592 -11.03 3.45 12.67
C LEU A 592 -12.41 3.29 12.03
N GLY A 593 -13.22 4.36 11.97
CA GLY A 593 -14.58 4.25 11.45
C GLY A 593 -14.70 4.22 9.92
N THR A 594 -13.79 4.89 9.22
CA THR A 594 -13.83 5.06 7.77
C THR A 594 -13.26 3.85 7.02
N LEU A 595 -12.20 3.25 7.56
CA LEU A 595 -11.45 2.14 6.96
C LEU A 595 -11.56 0.86 7.79
N TYR A 596 -11.10 0.88 9.04
CA TYR A 596 -10.91 -0.35 9.81
C TYR A 596 -12.23 -1.09 10.11
N GLN A 597 -13.21 -0.39 10.68
CA GLN A 597 -14.54 -0.92 11.03
C GLN A 597 -15.35 -1.39 9.81
N LYS A 598 -15.02 -0.90 8.61
CA LYS A 598 -15.74 -1.23 7.39
C LYS A 598 -15.15 -2.41 6.64
N TYR A 599 -13.83 -2.45 6.49
CA TYR A 599 -13.16 -3.41 5.61
C TYR A 599 -12.56 -4.61 6.35
N PHE A 600 -12.40 -4.52 7.67
CA PHE A 600 -11.72 -5.55 8.44
C PHE A 600 -12.64 -6.07 9.53
N HIS A 601 -12.94 -7.36 9.46
CA HIS A 601 -13.87 -8.00 10.37
C HIS A 601 -13.42 -7.89 11.85
N GLU A 602 -12.12 -7.82 12.13
CA GLU A 602 -11.60 -7.72 13.50
C GLU A 602 -11.98 -6.41 14.22
N TYR A 603 -12.24 -5.33 13.47
CA TYR A 603 -12.65 -4.03 14.04
C TYR A 603 -14.14 -3.74 13.90
N SER A 604 -14.95 -4.69 13.40
CA SER A 604 -16.34 -4.41 13.08
C SER A 604 -17.10 -3.83 14.28
N ALA A 605 -17.76 -2.68 14.08
CA ALA A 605 -18.53 -2.00 15.12
C ALA A 605 -19.76 -2.80 15.59
N SER A 606 -20.15 -3.87 14.89
CA SER A 606 -21.20 -4.79 15.35
C SER A 606 -20.74 -5.73 16.46
N LYS A 607 -19.42 -5.90 16.65
CA LYS A 607 -18.89 -6.66 17.77
C LYS A 607 -19.03 -5.84 19.05
N GLY A 608 -19.48 -6.48 20.12
CA GLY A 608 -19.60 -5.85 21.44
C GLY A 608 -18.27 -5.22 21.87
N ALA A 609 -18.35 -4.15 22.66
CA ALA A 609 -17.16 -3.49 23.18
C ALA A 609 -16.27 -4.52 23.90
N PRO A 610 -14.96 -4.53 23.61
CA PRO A 610 -14.03 -5.40 24.32
C PRO A 610 -14.15 -5.15 25.84
N LEU A 611 -14.25 -6.23 26.62
CA LEU A 611 -14.48 -6.16 28.08
C LEU A 611 -13.53 -5.20 28.81
N GLY A 612 -12.26 -5.13 28.38
CA GLY A 612 -11.28 -4.20 28.96
C GLY A 612 -11.59 -2.73 28.71
N ILE A 613 -12.01 -2.38 27.49
CA ILE A 613 -12.36 -1.00 27.13
C ILE A 613 -13.67 -0.59 27.83
N ALA A 614 -14.67 -1.46 27.79
CA ALA A 614 -16.00 -1.18 28.33
C ALA A 614 -16.01 -0.99 29.87
N ALA A 615 -15.09 -1.64 30.59
CA ALA A 615 -15.06 -1.60 32.05
C ALA A 615 -14.31 -0.38 32.62
N SER A 616 -13.31 0.13 31.90
CA SER A 616 -12.25 0.94 32.51
C SER A 616 -11.96 2.26 31.78
N LEU A 617 -12.48 2.47 30.55
CA LEU A 617 -12.27 3.71 29.80
C LEU A 617 -13.15 4.84 30.35
N LYS A 618 -12.53 5.91 30.87
CA LYS A 618 -13.24 7.08 31.41
C LYS A 618 -13.99 7.86 30.34
N CYS A 619 -13.34 8.17 29.22
CA CYS A 619 -13.96 8.89 28.10
C CYS A 619 -13.24 8.59 26.78
N TRP A 620 -13.96 8.75 25.66
CA TRP A 620 -13.41 8.72 24.32
C TRP A 620 -13.94 9.89 23.50
N ILE A 621 -13.07 10.84 23.18
CA ILE A 621 -13.34 11.94 22.25
C ILE A 621 -12.65 11.64 20.92
N ASN A 622 -13.38 11.80 19.80
CA ASN A 622 -12.85 11.67 18.46
C ASN A 622 -13.05 12.95 17.66
N LEU A 623 -11.97 13.60 17.23
CA LEU A 623 -12.02 14.81 16.40
C LEU A 623 -11.66 14.47 14.94
N TYR A 624 -12.46 14.95 13.98
CA TYR A 624 -12.16 14.73 12.56
C TYR A 624 -12.56 15.92 11.71
N ARG A 625 -11.74 16.27 10.72
CA ARG A 625 -12.05 17.35 9.78
C ARG A 625 -13.04 16.89 8.70
N VAL A 626 -13.91 17.80 8.27
CA VAL A 626 -14.94 17.53 7.25
C VAL A 626 -14.34 17.06 5.91
N ASP A 627 -13.13 17.52 5.58
CA ASP A 627 -12.43 17.18 4.33
C ASP A 627 -11.38 16.07 4.48
N ASP A 628 -11.17 15.55 5.70
CA ASP A 628 -10.24 14.44 5.95
C ASP A 628 -10.70 13.17 5.21
N TYR A 629 -9.82 12.66 4.34
CA TYR A 629 -10.10 11.51 3.47
C TYR A 629 -9.68 10.17 4.09
N ILE A 630 -8.98 10.21 5.24
CA ILE A 630 -8.57 9.05 6.02
C ILE A 630 -9.40 9.04 7.31
N GLY A 631 -9.34 10.11 8.09
CA GLY A 631 -10.04 10.27 9.36
C GLY A 631 -11.54 10.50 9.20
N GLY A 632 -12.33 10.04 10.17
CA GLY A 632 -13.75 10.35 10.19
C GLY A 632 -14.45 9.91 11.46
N ARG A 633 -15.79 9.89 11.40
CA ARG A 633 -16.64 9.45 12.50
C ARG A 633 -16.33 7.99 12.87
N ILE A 634 -16.09 7.73 14.15
CA ILE A 634 -15.96 6.37 14.71
C ILE A 634 -17.35 5.89 15.12
N ASN A 635 -17.74 4.71 14.66
CA ASN A 635 -18.97 4.09 15.12
C ASN A 635 -18.67 3.35 16.44
N PRO A 636 -19.26 3.76 17.58
CA PRO A 636 -19.00 3.09 18.84
C PRO A 636 -19.45 1.62 18.79
N PRO A 637 -18.64 0.67 19.27
CA PRO A 637 -19.14 -0.68 19.51
C PRO A 637 -20.19 -0.68 20.65
N PRO A 638 -21.16 -1.62 20.66
CA PRO A 638 -22.16 -1.72 21.71
C PRO A 638 -21.53 -1.73 23.11
N GLY A 639 -22.02 -0.85 24.00
CA GLY A 639 -21.51 -0.71 25.37
C GLY A 639 -20.42 0.36 25.54
N LEU A 640 -20.05 1.08 24.49
CA LEU A 640 -19.09 2.17 24.55
C LEU A 640 -19.68 3.45 23.94
N ARG A 641 -19.37 4.61 24.52
CA ARG A 641 -19.68 5.91 23.93
C ARG A 641 -18.41 6.54 23.35
N VAL A 642 -18.52 7.03 22.11
CA VAL A 642 -17.48 7.85 21.47
C VAL A 642 -18.08 9.21 21.12
N ASP A 643 -17.54 10.26 21.73
CA ASP A 643 -17.94 11.63 21.48
C ASP A 643 -17.26 12.17 20.23
N ASN A 644 -18.01 12.18 19.13
CA ASN A 644 -17.48 12.49 17.80
C ASN A 644 -17.73 13.98 17.48
N HIS A 645 -16.64 14.75 17.31
CA HIS A 645 -16.71 16.16 16.93
C HIS A 645 -16.13 16.37 15.54
N VAL A 646 -16.96 16.98 14.68
CA VAL A 646 -16.53 17.38 13.33
C VAL A 646 -15.92 18.77 13.37
N MET A 647 -14.80 18.94 12.68
CA MET A 647 -14.09 20.21 12.54
C MET A 647 -14.17 20.72 11.09
N GLY A 648 -13.80 21.99 10.94
CA GLY A 648 -13.69 22.64 9.63
C GLY A 648 -12.63 22.03 8.71
N ILE A 649 -12.39 22.70 7.59
CA ILE A 649 -11.46 22.26 6.55
C ILE A 649 -10.02 22.34 7.05
N GLY A 650 -9.21 21.32 6.77
CA GLY A 650 -7.77 21.34 7.03
C GLY A 650 -7.02 20.08 6.56
N GLY A 651 -7.71 19.11 5.96
CA GLY A 651 -7.13 17.85 5.52
C GLY A 651 -6.76 16.93 6.68
N HIS A 652 -5.85 15.98 6.42
CA HIS A 652 -5.49 14.91 7.36
C HIS A 652 -4.32 15.24 8.31
N THR A 653 -3.52 16.26 8.00
CA THR A 653 -2.29 16.59 8.74
C THR A 653 -2.45 17.84 9.58
N GLY A 654 -1.61 18.03 10.61
CA GLY A 654 -1.58 19.26 11.40
C GLY A 654 -2.71 19.36 12.44
N TYR A 655 -3.20 18.22 12.92
CA TYR A 655 -4.18 18.20 14.01
C TYR A 655 -3.58 18.66 15.35
N TRP A 656 -2.29 18.36 15.60
CA TRP A 656 -1.63 18.65 16.88
C TRP A 656 -1.61 20.13 17.28
N THR A 657 -1.74 21.04 16.30
CA THR A 657 -1.78 22.49 16.50
C THR A 657 -3.20 23.06 16.51
N GLU A 658 -4.24 22.22 16.49
CA GLU A 658 -5.63 22.67 16.45
C GLU A 658 -6.11 23.13 17.84
N PRO A 659 -6.70 24.33 17.97
CA PRO A 659 -7.29 24.79 19.22
C PRO A 659 -8.39 23.86 19.76
N ALA A 660 -9.06 23.11 18.88
CA ALA A 660 -10.06 22.11 19.24
C ALA A 660 -9.45 20.86 19.89
N VAL A 661 -8.23 20.47 19.52
CA VAL A 661 -7.49 19.38 20.21
C VAL A 661 -7.12 19.83 21.62
N ALA A 662 -6.62 21.06 21.78
CA ALA A 662 -6.36 21.65 23.08
C ALA A 662 -7.63 21.79 23.94
N GLU A 663 -8.76 22.14 23.34
CA GLU A 663 -10.06 22.18 24.02
C GLU A 663 -10.48 20.84 24.58
N ALA A 664 -10.43 19.80 23.74
CA ALA A 664 -10.81 18.46 24.12
C ALA A 664 -9.89 17.93 25.23
N LEU A 665 -8.58 18.20 25.13
CA LEU A 665 -7.61 17.83 26.16
C LEU A 665 -7.90 18.55 27.49
N ASP A 666 -8.13 19.86 27.47
CA ASP A 666 -8.51 20.63 28.67
C ASP A 666 -9.81 20.10 29.30
N ALA A 667 -10.81 19.76 28.48
CA ALA A 667 -12.06 19.21 28.97
C ALA A 667 -11.83 17.88 29.71
N ILE A 668 -10.98 16.99 29.17
CA ILE A 668 -10.64 15.71 29.82
C ILE A 668 -9.91 15.98 31.14
N LEU A 669 -8.88 16.82 31.13
CA LEU A 669 -8.06 17.15 32.30
C LEU A 669 -8.88 17.79 33.43
N THR A 670 -9.83 18.65 33.08
CA THR A 670 -10.69 19.36 34.04
C THR A 670 -11.96 18.59 34.42
N GLY A 671 -12.15 17.38 33.91
CA GLY A 671 -13.29 16.52 34.24
C GLY A 671 -14.64 17.01 33.68
N LYS A 672 -14.63 17.84 32.63
CA LYS A 672 -15.84 18.38 31.98
C LYS A 672 -16.44 17.45 30.92
N VAL A 673 -15.90 16.23 30.78
CA VAL A 673 -16.29 15.27 29.72
C VAL A 673 -17.26 14.24 30.28
N ALA A 674 -18.21 13.83 29.44
CA ALA A 674 -19.13 12.75 29.77
C ALA A 674 -18.42 11.38 29.81
N ASP A 675 -18.83 10.55 30.76
CA ASP A 675 -18.35 9.19 30.96
C ASP A 675 -18.62 8.29 29.74
N ALA A 676 -17.61 7.60 29.22
CA ALA A 676 -17.70 6.73 28.06
C ALA A 676 -18.55 5.47 28.29
N THR A 677 -18.77 5.09 29.55
CA THR A 677 -19.55 3.88 29.91
C THR A 677 -21.03 4.18 30.15
N LYS A 678 -21.42 5.46 30.19
CA LYS A 678 -22.81 5.89 30.44
C LYS A 678 -23.56 6.17 29.13
N PRO A 679 -24.87 5.84 29.05
CA PRO A 679 -25.69 6.15 27.89
C PRO A 679 -25.73 7.68 27.66
N PRO A 680 -25.84 8.15 26.41
CA PRO A 680 -25.96 9.58 26.14
C PRO A 680 -27.19 10.14 26.87
N PRO A 681 -27.13 11.39 27.39
CA PRO A 681 -28.32 12.05 27.87
C PRO A 681 -29.36 12.07 26.74
N LEU A 682 -30.62 11.85 27.09
CA LEU A 682 -31.71 11.93 26.12
C LEU A 682 -31.57 13.24 25.33
N PRO A 683 -31.71 13.23 24.00
CA PRO A 683 -31.70 14.46 23.25
C PRO A 683 -32.74 15.41 23.88
N PRO A 684 -32.47 16.72 23.96
CA PRO A 684 -33.49 17.66 24.38
C PRO A 684 -34.74 17.38 23.54
N PRO A 685 -35.94 17.36 24.16
CA PRO A 685 -37.17 17.16 23.41
C PRO A 685 -37.14 18.11 22.22
N PRO A 686 -37.48 17.63 21.01
CA PRO A 686 -37.39 18.46 19.82
C PRO A 686 -38.09 19.77 20.14
N MET A 687 -37.33 20.88 20.08
CA MET A 687 -37.94 22.19 20.24
C MET A 687 -39.09 22.21 19.24
N THR A 688 -40.31 22.35 19.75
CA THR A 688 -41.48 22.53 18.91
C THR A 688 -41.12 23.58 17.87
N PRO A 689 -41.28 23.29 16.57
CA PRO A 689 -40.98 24.28 15.55
C PRO A 689 -41.75 25.52 15.91
N SER A 690 -41.08 26.66 16.07
CA SER A 690 -41.79 27.92 16.15
C SER A 690 -42.71 27.99 14.93
N ALA A 691 -43.94 28.44 15.16
CA ALA A 691 -45.04 28.47 14.19
C ALA A 691 -44.71 28.97 12.76
N PRO A 692 -43.65 29.77 12.48
CA PRO A 692 -43.34 30.15 11.11
C PRO A 692 -42.82 29.02 10.20
N TYR A 693 -42.26 27.92 10.74
CA TYR A 693 -41.64 26.86 9.91
C TYR A 693 -42.66 25.83 9.39
N ALA A 694 -43.70 25.51 10.16
CA ALA A 694 -44.75 24.57 9.75
C ALA A 694 -45.60 25.10 8.58
N VAL A 695 -45.80 26.42 8.51
CA VAL A 695 -46.57 27.07 7.43
C VAL A 695 -45.83 27.06 6.08
N ARG A 696 -44.49 26.99 6.08
CA ARG A 696 -43.69 26.87 4.84
C ARG A 696 -43.68 25.46 4.27
N ALA A 697 -43.76 24.43 5.12
CA ALA A 697 -43.79 23.04 4.67
C ALA A 697 -45.15 22.66 4.02
N MET A 698 -46.26 23.22 4.51
CA MET A 698 -47.59 22.95 3.94
C MET A 698 -47.92 23.71 2.65
N ARG A 699 -47.14 24.73 2.28
CA ARG A 699 -47.30 25.46 0.99
C ARG A 699 -46.53 24.84 -0.18
N ARG A 700 -45.76 23.77 0.06
CA ARG A 700 -44.95 23.06 -0.95
C ARG A 700 -45.28 21.57 -1.09
N ALA A 701 -46.30 21.08 -0.39
CA ALA A 701 -47.04 19.87 -0.75
C ALA A 701 -48.30 20.33 -1.50
#